data_AF-A0AAD2JK92-F1
#
_entry.id   AF-A0AAD2JK92-F1
#
_cell.length_a   1.000
_cell.length_b   1.000
_cell.length_c   1.000
_cell.angle_alpha   90.00
_cell.angle_beta   90.00
_cell.angle_gamma   90.00
#
_symmetry.space_group_name_H-M   'P 1'
#
loop_
_entity.id
_entity.type
_entity.pdbx_description
1 polymer ?
#
loop_
_entity_poly.entity_id
_entity_poly.type
_entity_poly.pdbx_seq_one_letter_code
_entity_poly.pdbx_strand_id
1 'polypeptide(L)'
;MRSSSVSSVTLLWLGVFLGVISAAAVAATPDWNCDPCIKRTDYHIRAIVHGEASDDYWVQTSAAMHQAARDMRVDFRMDNLVDAYDPAQMAASIRSLIPTSDVAPNINERTPNALIVTIPSDEVREAVEELIQKTDIPVFGMNSGYQIAKDMNLQCHIAQDDFLAGQEAARQFLKLYYPAWNETGSPTTMIFNNNSTNITTSTTPHRALFINHEHGNSGVDDRYRGFRDTLQAAFGEEHVVVDQLILDPVQESSHEKAIAQALEGCPYTDGVLAPLQKLELLTSAYYKNECSFVAQKSGIFDVDSKVYDAIALGKVAFAVSQQQYLQGAATVTLAAIYATTGFQLYFPSGENRHGTYLSGPKVVKLQNLPSDSQQICESEGFPVCNNDGTSPNPQGRCPCRDRSNIRIGGSTPHPESTPSHWGVIWEAARHAANDGGIDLILDELERLDATESEFDKIGQKYVSLCQSGVDGVFGSAVPFDEVLDLCSSLEVPFVSVSSAVEESHQHAITMSHYNSAYAASQKMIEAGMKRGYCVQWHLSNDLDDRCFGLRDAIADSGLDITYEGVIYPPEGQTYHDNVLLYQKIVHDFIPEEGDWEGIGLLLVSDPFAEGSVLLQDQHPKLLIGAFDSGEKVLQYVDEGRILFAVDQQPYLQGYLAVRLLAWYAHTKQSLFTQLLESGPQFIYEAPSAELQACKAAKFDVCPEAVFYNKNQLDQVRPFGLAFACILIALSLALIAWTVKNQRVQIVRASQPIFLITICMGTTILATTIIPLSLDDGVLHEEGGCVDCECPGCDKACMAAPWLFTLGFTVVFAALFSKVWRLNKLVESAARFRRVTIRELDVIIPFGMLLCLNVIFMLVWTLVDPMYYDREQRCGLDESTSFGSCRLGRTGVSSAMAFSVAAVDFSALLLANLQAYKARQIKTDFNESAHVGIAMLGILQIFLVGTPLVFLVNDNPPAEFFVLTAIVSVVCLSVLLLIFVPKIMRSKNAPTGAWASGDFFGRNAPNSGMDFTPGSSQLEANSDPGTRPSSVLHNKSALADLPEQISSAFDPSAEQQIPLDQSENTKEC
;
A
#
# COMPACT_ATOMS: atom_id res chain seq x y z
N MET A 1 -50.36 -30.17 18.28
CA MET A 1 -50.53 -28.91 17.50
C MET A 1 -51.10 -27.86 18.42
N ARG A 2 -50.42 -26.69 18.53
CA ARG A 2 -50.89 -25.32 18.93
C ARG A 2 -51.63 -25.20 20.29
N SER A 3 -51.46 -24.19 21.14
CA SER A 3 -50.90 -22.83 21.05
C SER A 3 -50.60 -22.32 22.47
N SER A 4 -49.56 -21.51 22.62
CA SER A 4 -49.14 -20.83 23.85
C SER A 4 -49.85 -19.50 24.05
N SER A 5 -50.34 -19.24 25.26
CA SER A 5 -50.73 -17.92 25.76
C SER A 5 -49.72 -17.47 26.81
N VAL A 6 -49.02 -16.35 26.60
CA VAL A 6 -48.66 -15.41 27.68
C VAL A 6 -48.53 -14.03 27.05
N SER A 7 -49.51 -13.17 27.29
CA SER A 7 -49.40 -11.72 27.14
C SER A 7 -49.30 -11.13 28.55
N SER A 8 -48.63 -9.96 28.65
CA SER A 8 -48.64 -9.00 29.78
C SER A 8 -47.32 -8.77 30.56
N VAL A 9 -46.17 -9.31 30.13
CA VAL A 9 -44.85 -8.96 30.76
C VAL A 9 -43.92 -8.18 29.83
N THR A 10 -44.19 -8.15 28.52
CA THR A 10 -43.29 -7.52 27.53
C THR A 10 -43.53 -6.02 27.29
N LEU A 11 -44.62 -5.44 27.80
CA LEU A 11 -45.00 -4.04 27.55
C LEU A 11 -44.46 -3.04 28.59
N LEU A 12 -43.88 -3.51 29.69
CA LEU A 12 -43.32 -2.65 30.75
C LEU A 12 -41.80 -2.40 30.62
N TRP A 13 -41.12 -3.14 29.74
CA TRP A 13 -39.68 -2.95 29.48
C TRP A 13 -39.37 -1.99 28.32
N LEU A 14 -40.36 -1.66 27.48
CA LEU A 14 -40.19 -0.67 26.40
C LEU A 14 -40.31 0.79 26.88
N GLY A 15 -40.89 1.03 28.05
CA GLY A 15 -41.11 2.40 28.58
C GLY A 15 -39.93 3.01 29.33
N VAL A 16 -38.92 2.21 29.72
CA VAL A 16 -37.76 2.68 30.50
C VAL A 16 -36.51 2.86 29.64
N PHE A 17 -36.45 2.23 28.45
CA PHE A 17 -35.33 2.36 27.52
C PHE A 17 -35.48 3.51 26.50
N LEU A 18 -36.67 4.08 26.35
CA LEU A 18 -36.95 5.17 25.39
C LEU A 18 -36.87 6.59 25.99
N GLY A 19 -36.48 6.72 27.26
CA GLY A 19 -36.42 8.00 27.99
C GLY A 19 -35.01 8.54 28.28
N VAL A 20 -33.94 7.85 27.85
CA VAL A 20 -32.54 8.25 28.12
C VAL A 20 -31.77 8.64 26.86
N ILE A 21 -32.38 8.55 25.66
CA ILE A 21 -31.73 8.96 24.41
C ILE A 21 -32.38 10.26 23.91
N SER A 22 -32.09 11.35 24.59
CA SER A 22 -32.19 12.70 24.04
C SER A 22 -31.18 13.58 24.77
N ALA A 23 -30.29 14.19 23.98
CA ALA A 23 -29.17 15.05 24.36
C ALA A 23 -27.87 14.34 24.79
N ALA A 24 -27.20 13.73 23.81
CA ALA A 24 -25.76 13.91 23.59
C ALA A 24 -25.47 13.50 22.15
N ALA A 25 -25.25 14.48 21.27
CA ALA A 25 -24.60 14.23 19.99
C ALA A 25 -23.13 13.93 20.31
N VAL A 26 -22.84 12.68 20.66
CA VAL A 26 -21.46 12.18 20.71
C VAL A 26 -21.07 11.95 19.26
N ALA A 27 -20.22 12.81 18.72
CA ALA A 27 -19.51 12.54 17.48
C ALA A 27 -18.91 11.14 17.58
N ALA A 28 -19.09 10.28 16.59
CA ALA A 28 -18.44 8.97 16.58
C ALA A 28 -16.93 9.19 16.68
N THR A 29 -16.37 8.98 17.87
CA THR A 29 -14.93 9.02 18.09
C THR A 29 -14.33 7.80 17.40
N PRO A 30 -13.22 7.92 16.68
CA PRO A 30 -12.52 6.76 16.16
C PRO A 30 -12.15 5.84 17.34
N ASP A 31 -12.40 4.53 17.21
CA ASP A 31 -11.90 3.52 18.15
C ASP A 31 -10.36 3.44 18.00
N TRP A 32 -9.64 4.39 18.62
CA TRP A 32 -8.18 4.38 18.63
C TRP A 32 -7.68 3.30 19.59
N ASN A 33 -7.05 2.26 19.02
CA ASN A 33 -6.28 1.32 19.82
C ASN A 33 -4.79 1.67 19.70
N CYS A 34 -4.23 2.23 20.78
CA CYS A 34 -2.84 2.64 20.87
C CYS A 34 -2.00 1.71 21.76
N ASP A 35 -2.50 0.51 22.10
CA ASP A 35 -1.78 -0.48 22.91
C ASP A 35 -1.33 -1.69 22.06
N PRO A 36 -0.01 -1.91 21.85
CA PRO A 36 1.12 -1.11 22.32
C PRO A 36 1.44 0.11 21.43
N CYS A 37 0.87 0.21 20.23
CA CYS A 37 1.12 1.27 19.24
C CYS A 37 -0.02 1.31 18.20
N ILE A 38 -0.11 2.38 17.40
CA ILE A 38 -1.11 2.55 16.34
C ILE A 38 -0.73 1.72 15.11
N LYS A 39 -1.57 0.75 14.74
CA LYS A 39 -1.42 -0.03 13.51
C LYS A 39 -2.11 0.66 12.32
N ARG A 40 -1.39 1.56 11.66
CA ARG A 40 -1.93 2.39 10.57
C ARG A 40 -2.49 1.58 9.38
N THR A 41 -2.03 0.35 9.16
CA THR A 41 -2.53 -0.54 8.09
C THR A 41 -4.01 -0.92 8.26
N ASP A 42 -4.57 -0.73 9.45
CA ASP A 42 -5.97 -1.07 9.74
C ASP A 42 -6.94 0.07 9.37
N TYR A 43 -6.41 1.22 8.96
CA TYR A 43 -7.15 2.41 8.57
C TYR A 43 -7.25 2.51 7.04
N HIS A 44 -8.48 2.66 6.56
CA HIS A 44 -8.84 2.70 5.15
C HIS A 44 -9.14 4.13 4.71
N ILE A 45 -8.33 4.67 3.82
CA ILE A 45 -8.54 5.98 3.19
C ILE A 45 -8.99 5.76 1.76
N ARG A 46 -10.10 6.39 1.38
CA ARG A 46 -10.63 6.31 0.01
C ARG A 46 -10.59 7.68 -0.63
N ALA A 47 -10.20 7.76 -1.90
CA ALA A 47 -10.28 8.97 -2.71
C ALA A 47 -11.23 8.75 -3.88
N ILE A 48 -12.15 9.69 -4.12
CA ILE A 48 -13.04 9.71 -5.28
C ILE A 48 -12.83 11.06 -5.98
N VAL A 49 -12.26 11.03 -7.19
CA VAL A 49 -11.85 12.25 -7.91
C VAL A 49 -12.51 12.35 -9.30
N HIS A 50 -12.42 13.53 -9.93
CA HIS A 50 -12.82 13.77 -11.32
C HIS A 50 -11.66 13.54 -12.30
N GLY A 51 -10.95 12.42 -12.11
CA GLY A 51 -9.70 12.15 -12.81
C GLY A 51 -9.87 11.44 -14.13
N GLU A 52 -9.14 11.88 -15.15
CA GLU A 52 -8.99 11.14 -16.41
C GLU A 52 -7.64 10.45 -16.49
N ALA A 53 -7.62 9.17 -16.90
CA ALA A 53 -6.40 8.37 -16.96
C ALA A 53 -5.37 8.89 -17.99
N SER A 54 -5.82 9.69 -18.95
CA SER A 54 -4.96 10.33 -19.97
C SER A 54 -4.43 11.71 -19.57
N ASP A 55 -4.86 12.27 -18.43
CA ASP A 55 -4.43 13.59 -17.97
C ASP A 55 -3.19 13.47 -17.07
N ASP A 56 -2.09 14.09 -17.52
CA ASP A 56 -0.81 14.12 -16.80
C ASP A 56 -0.97 14.70 -15.38
N TYR A 57 -1.91 15.63 -15.15
CA TYR A 57 -2.21 16.15 -13.81
C TYR A 57 -2.64 15.01 -12.87
N TRP A 58 -3.57 14.17 -13.31
CA TRP A 58 -4.15 13.10 -12.50
C TRP A 58 -3.21 11.90 -12.34
N VAL A 59 -2.36 11.63 -13.33
CA VAL A 59 -1.28 10.64 -13.23
C VAL A 59 -0.32 11.03 -12.11
N GLN A 60 0.14 12.29 -12.10
CA GLN A 60 1.06 12.80 -11.07
C GLN A 60 0.41 12.83 -9.68
N THR A 61 -0.83 13.31 -9.61
CA THR A 61 -1.60 13.38 -8.36
C THR A 61 -1.82 11.98 -7.77
N SER A 62 -2.20 11.01 -8.61
CA SER A 62 -2.36 9.61 -8.19
C SER A 62 -1.04 9.03 -7.66
N ALA A 63 0.07 9.22 -8.36
CA ALA A 63 1.38 8.77 -7.89
C ALA A 63 1.75 9.37 -6.53
N ALA A 64 1.52 10.67 -6.34
CA ALA A 64 1.76 11.39 -5.09
C ALA A 64 0.88 10.86 -3.94
N MET A 65 -0.41 10.62 -4.20
CA MET A 65 -1.35 10.08 -3.20
C MET A 65 -0.95 8.66 -2.78
N HIS A 66 -0.61 7.78 -3.72
CA HIS A 66 -0.17 6.42 -3.40
C HIS A 66 1.17 6.42 -2.66
N GLN A 67 2.10 7.32 -3.01
CA GLN A 67 3.36 7.45 -2.27
C GLN A 67 3.12 7.93 -0.84
N ALA A 68 2.28 8.96 -0.65
CA ALA A 68 1.92 9.44 0.68
C ALA A 68 1.21 8.36 1.50
N ALA A 69 0.33 7.55 0.90
CA ALA A 69 -0.31 6.44 1.58
C ALA A 69 0.69 5.36 2.04
N ARG A 70 1.67 5.03 1.19
CA ARG A 70 2.78 4.13 1.57
C ARG A 70 3.59 4.68 2.72
N ASP A 71 3.99 5.95 2.65
CA ASP A 71 4.71 6.61 3.73
C ASP A 71 3.92 6.59 5.05
N MET A 72 2.62 6.85 4.99
CA MET A 72 1.73 6.83 6.14
C MET A 72 1.37 5.41 6.60
N ARG A 73 1.70 4.36 5.84
CA ARG A 73 1.36 2.95 6.09
C ARG A 73 -0.14 2.70 6.27
N VAL A 74 -0.98 3.39 5.49
CA VAL A 74 -2.45 3.24 5.51
C VAL A 74 -2.95 2.47 4.30
N ASP A 75 -4.08 1.78 4.42
CA ASP A 75 -4.74 1.21 3.24
C ASP A 75 -5.38 2.33 2.44
N PHE A 76 -5.01 2.46 1.17
CA PHE A 76 -5.46 3.55 0.32
C PHE A 76 -6.00 3.04 -1.00
N ARG A 77 -7.15 3.58 -1.40
CA ARG A 77 -7.76 3.33 -2.70
C ARG A 77 -8.20 4.63 -3.35
N MET A 78 -7.78 4.84 -4.59
CA MET A 78 -8.26 5.91 -5.45
C MET A 78 -9.21 5.35 -6.50
N ASP A 79 -10.41 5.89 -6.57
CA ASP A 79 -11.45 5.54 -7.54
C ASP A 79 -11.69 6.69 -8.52
N ASN A 80 -12.43 6.36 -9.60
CA ASN A 80 -12.86 7.30 -10.65
C ASN A 80 -11.73 7.95 -11.45
N LEU A 81 -10.62 7.24 -11.64
CA LEU A 81 -9.66 7.54 -12.70
C LEU A 81 -10.12 6.83 -13.99
N VAL A 82 -10.98 7.48 -14.76
CA VAL A 82 -11.72 6.91 -15.90
C VAL A 82 -11.25 7.48 -17.24
N ASP A 83 -11.67 6.90 -18.37
CA ASP A 83 -11.32 7.45 -19.70
C ASP A 83 -12.05 8.76 -20.02
N ALA A 84 -13.19 9.01 -19.39
CA ALA A 84 -13.99 10.23 -19.56
C ALA A 84 -14.79 10.53 -18.29
N TYR A 85 -14.73 11.77 -17.81
CA TYR A 85 -15.42 12.19 -16.59
C TYR A 85 -16.96 12.22 -16.74
N ASP A 86 -17.68 11.64 -15.77
CA ASP A 86 -19.14 11.71 -15.63
C ASP A 86 -19.54 12.12 -14.18
N PRO A 87 -20.13 13.32 -13.98
CA PRO A 87 -20.54 13.80 -12.65
C PRO A 87 -21.57 12.90 -11.97
N ALA A 88 -22.48 12.28 -12.72
CA ALA A 88 -23.53 11.43 -12.16
C ALA A 88 -22.97 10.11 -11.64
N GLN A 89 -22.00 9.54 -12.36
CA GLN A 89 -21.26 8.35 -11.92
C GLN A 89 -20.47 8.65 -10.64
N MET A 90 -19.79 9.80 -10.58
CA MET A 90 -19.05 10.22 -9.40
C MET A 90 -19.95 10.41 -8.18
N ALA A 91 -21.07 11.11 -8.35
CA ALA A 91 -22.07 11.30 -7.30
C ALA A 91 -22.65 9.96 -6.81
N ALA A 92 -22.87 8.99 -7.71
CA ALA A 92 -23.32 7.64 -7.36
C ALA A 92 -22.27 6.87 -6.53
N SER A 93 -20.98 6.97 -6.88
CA SER A 93 -19.89 6.37 -6.10
C SER A 93 -19.84 6.92 -4.67
N ILE A 94 -20.04 8.23 -4.49
CA ILE A 94 -20.09 8.86 -3.16
C ILE A 94 -21.32 8.37 -2.38
N ARG A 95 -22.51 8.38 -2.99
CA ARG A 95 -23.75 7.92 -2.35
C ARG A 95 -23.72 6.43 -1.98
N SER A 96 -22.91 5.62 -2.66
CA SER A 96 -22.74 4.20 -2.32
C SER A 96 -22.13 3.95 -0.95
N LEU A 97 -21.46 4.96 -0.36
CA LEU A 97 -20.89 4.91 0.99
C LEU A 97 -21.95 5.13 2.08
N ILE A 98 -23.15 5.59 1.73
CA ILE A 98 -24.24 5.83 2.68
C ILE A 98 -24.94 4.49 2.95
N PRO A 99 -24.98 4.02 4.22
CA PRO A 99 -25.67 2.78 4.56
C PRO A 99 -27.17 2.90 4.23
N THR A 100 -27.71 1.95 3.44
CA THR A 100 -29.16 1.85 3.22
C THR A 100 -29.71 0.66 4.00
N SER A 101 -30.91 0.80 4.59
CA SER A 101 -31.57 -0.24 5.40
C SER A 101 -31.89 -1.52 4.64
N ASP A 102 -31.81 -1.49 3.30
CA ASP A 102 -32.38 -2.49 2.40
C ASP A 102 -31.33 -3.28 1.60
N VAL A 103 -30.03 -2.96 1.75
CA VAL A 103 -28.94 -3.64 1.05
C VAL A 103 -27.88 -4.05 2.08
N ALA A 104 -27.68 -5.35 2.26
CA ALA A 104 -26.54 -5.85 3.04
C ALA A 104 -25.25 -5.25 2.43
N PRO A 105 -24.36 -4.66 3.23
CA PRO A 105 -23.11 -4.10 2.71
C PRO A 105 -22.41 -5.17 1.87
N ASN A 106 -21.93 -4.77 0.69
CA ASN A 106 -21.15 -5.64 -0.17
C ASN A 106 -20.05 -6.27 0.69
N ILE A 107 -20.03 -7.60 0.79
CA ILE A 107 -19.15 -8.35 1.72
C ILE A 107 -17.65 -8.06 1.46
N ASN A 108 -17.33 -7.41 0.33
CA ASN A 108 -15.99 -7.07 -0.12
C ASN A 108 -15.60 -5.57 0.03
N GLU A 109 -16.47 -4.67 0.49
CA GLU A 109 -16.13 -3.24 0.62
C GLU A 109 -16.27 -2.75 2.07
N ARG A 110 -15.12 -2.47 2.69
CA ARG A 110 -15.02 -1.89 4.05
C ARG A 110 -15.31 -0.39 3.98
N THR A 111 -16.12 0.13 4.92
CA THR A 111 -16.38 1.56 5.05
C THR A 111 -15.06 2.31 5.31
N PRO A 112 -14.77 3.41 4.60
CA PRO A 112 -13.53 4.15 4.79
C PRO A 112 -13.51 4.91 6.12
N ASN A 113 -12.33 4.98 6.74
CA ASN A 113 -12.06 5.82 7.92
C ASN A 113 -11.92 7.30 7.56
N ALA A 114 -11.56 7.61 6.31
CA ALA A 114 -11.57 8.97 5.77
C ALA A 114 -11.83 8.95 4.26
N LEU A 115 -12.56 9.95 3.77
CA LEU A 115 -12.88 10.13 2.37
C LEU A 115 -12.21 11.40 1.83
N ILE A 116 -11.48 11.28 0.73
CA ILE A 116 -10.95 12.38 -0.06
C ILE A 116 -11.81 12.57 -1.30
N VAL A 117 -12.24 13.80 -1.60
CA VAL A 117 -13.09 14.11 -2.77
C VAL A 117 -12.62 15.34 -3.52
N THR A 118 -12.97 15.39 -4.80
CA THR A 118 -12.95 16.63 -5.58
C THR A 118 -14.38 17.05 -5.86
N ILE A 119 -14.70 18.35 -5.88
CA ILE A 119 -16.09 18.84 -5.98
C ILE A 119 -16.24 19.73 -7.23
N PRO A 120 -16.23 19.15 -8.45
CA PRO A 120 -16.25 19.91 -9.70
C PRO A 120 -17.65 20.40 -10.13
N SER A 121 -18.74 19.86 -9.56
CA SER A 121 -20.12 20.18 -9.96
C SER A 121 -21.11 20.17 -8.79
N ASP A 122 -22.26 20.81 -8.99
CA ASP A 122 -23.34 20.83 -7.99
C ASP A 122 -23.90 19.44 -7.68
N GLU A 123 -23.95 18.54 -8.67
CA GLU A 123 -24.42 17.18 -8.45
C GLU A 123 -23.50 16.39 -7.50
N VAL A 124 -22.19 16.61 -7.61
CA VAL A 124 -21.19 16.03 -6.69
C VAL A 124 -21.27 16.70 -5.33
N ARG A 125 -21.43 18.03 -5.27
CA ARG A 125 -21.64 18.79 -4.03
C ARG A 125 -22.81 18.21 -3.22
N GLU A 126 -23.97 18.02 -3.86
CA GLU A 126 -25.17 17.47 -3.23
C GLU A 126 -24.92 16.05 -2.68
N ALA A 127 -24.16 15.21 -3.39
CA ALA A 127 -23.82 13.88 -2.92
C ALA A 127 -22.89 13.90 -1.70
N VAL A 128 -21.93 14.82 -1.64
CA VAL A 128 -21.03 14.98 -0.49
C VAL A 128 -21.79 15.55 0.71
N GLU A 129 -22.65 16.55 0.52
CA GLU A 129 -23.51 17.08 1.58
C GLU A 129 -24.42 15.99 2.16
N GLU A 130 -25.00 15.15 1.30
CA GLU A 130 -25.82 14.01 1.72
C GLU A 130 -25.02 13.00 2.54
N LEU A 131 -23.77 12.71 2.17
CA LEU A 131 -22.87 11.82 2.90
C LEU A 131 -22.54 12.39 4.29
N ILE A 132 -22.13 13.66 4.36
CA ILE A 132 -21.76 14.34 5.62
C ILE A 132 -22.95 14.39 6.58
N GLN A 133 -24.18 14.55 6.07
CA GLN A 133 -25.38 14.58 6.90
C GLN A 133 -25.82 13.20 7.42
N LYS A 134 -25.47 12.12 6.71
CA LYS A 134 -25.96 10.76 7.00
C LYS A 134 -24.91 9.82 7.59
N THR A 135 -23.65 10.22 7.63
CA THR A 135 -22.53 9.38 8.07
C THR A 135 -21.54 10.20 8.89
N ASP A 136 -20.76 9.53 9.73
CA ASP A 136 -19.66 10.15 10.48
C ASP A 136 -18.32 10.05 9.74
N ILE A 137 -18.33 9.81 8.43
CA ILE A 137 -17.10 9.69 7.63
C ILE A 137 -16.49 11.09 7.47
N PRO A 138 -15.25 11.33 7.94
CA PRO A 138 -14.60 12.62 7.76
C PRO A 138 -14.24 12.82 6.29
N VAL A 139 -14.65 13.96 5.74
CA VAL A 139 -14.45 14.30 4.33
C VAL A 139 -13.38 15.38 4.17
N PHE A 140 -12.39 15.08 3.35
CA PHE A 140 -11.31 15.96 2.92
C PHE A 140 -11.54 16.30 1.46
N GLY A 141 -11.39 17.56 1.09
CA GLY A 141 -11.51 17.98 -0.30
C GLY A 141 -10.16 18.35 -0.92
N MET A 142 -10.05 18.26 -2.24
CA MET A 142 -8.85 18.69 -2.96
C MET A 142 -9.15 19.15 -4.39
N ASN A 143 -8.21 19.91 -4.96
CA ASN A 143 -8.24 20.44 -6.32
C ASN A 143 -9.44 21.35 -6.64
N SER A 144 -10.63 20.78 -6.84
CA SER A 144 -11.82 21.49 -7.33
C SER A 144 -12.86 21.66 -6.25
N GLY A 145 -13.63 22.75 -6.37
CA GLY A 145 -14.64 23.13 -5.39
C GLY A 145 -14.16 24.16 -4.37
N TYR A 146 -13.12 24.94 -4.67
CA TYR A 146 -12.57 25.95 -3.75
C TYR A 146 -13.64 26.87 -3.12
N GLN A 147 -14.56 27.43 -3.90
CA GLN A 147 -15.61 28.29 -3.36
C GLN A 147 -16.63 27.51 -2.54
N ILE A 148 -16.93 26.29 -2.98
CA ILE A 148 -17.95 25.43 -2.39
C ILE A 148 -17.47 24.85 -1.04
N ALA A 149 -16.19 24.50 -0.96
CA ALA A 149 -15.54 23.96 0.23
C ALA A 149 -15.62 24.92 1.44
N LYS A 150 -15.79 26.23 1.20
CA LYS A 150 -15.96 27.25 2.25
C LYS A 150 -17.28 27.12 3.02
N ASP A 151 -18.30 26.57 2.36
CA ASP A 151 -19.66 26.48 2.91
C ASP A 151 -20.00 25.04 3.34
N MET A 152 -19.11 24.08 3.10
CA MET A 152 -19.29 22.67 3.41
C MET A 152 -18.49 22.25 4.64
N ASN A 153 -19.06 21.36 5.46
CA ASN A 153 -18.40 20.81 6.66
C ASN A 153 -17.30 19.78 6.33
N LEU A 154 -16.27 20.21 5.58
CA LEU A 154 -15.07 19.45 5.30
C LEU A 154 -14.05 19.62 6.44
N GLN A 155 -13.25 18.58 6.69
CA GLN A 155 -12.14 18.65 7.66
C GLN A 155 -11.00 19.54 7.15
N CYS A 156 -10.73 19.47 5.84
CA CYS A 156 -9.71 20.27 5.18
C CYS A 156 -9.97 20.26 3.66
N HIS A 157 -9.60 21.35 2.97
CA HIS A 157 -9.56 21.39 1.51
C HIS A 157 -8.15 21.84 1.04
N ILE A 158 -7.49 21.12 0.13
CA ILE A 158 -6.20 21.55 -0.46
C ILE A 158 -6.36 21.81 -1.95
N ALA A 159 -6.30 23.07 -2.35
CA ALA A 159 -6.57 23.48 -3.74
C ALA A 159 -5.88 24.79 -4.10
N GLN A 160 -6.04 25.23 -5.34
CA GLN A 160 -5.72 26.59 -5.74
C GLN A 160 -6.97 27.48 -5.65
N ASP A 161 -6.80 28.74 -5.26
CA ASP A 161 -7.83 29.76 -5.49
C ASP A 161 -7.76 30.18 -6.97
N ASP A 162 -8.71 29.70 -7.76
CA ASP A 162 -8.77 29.94 -9.19
C ASP A 162 -8.94 31.42 -9.55
N PHE A 163 -9.66 32.20 -8.73
CA PHE A 163 -9.78 33.63 -8.93
C PHE A 163 -8.43 34.32 -8.69
N LEU A 164 -7.74 33.96 -7.60
CA LEU A 164 -6.40 34.46 -7.30
C LEU A 164 -5.38 34.07 -8.39
N ALA A 165 -5.49 32.86 -8.95
CA ALA A 165 -4.67 32.41 -10.07
C ALA A 165 -4.89 33.26 -11.33
N GLY A 166 -6.13 33.63 -11.62
CA GLY A 166 -6.49 34.61 -12.64
C GLY A 166 -5.86 35.98 -12.39
N GLN A 167 -5.96 36.49 -11.16
CA GLN A 167 -5.33 37.75 -10.77
C GLN A 167 -3.82 37.70 -10.95
N GLU A 168 -3.18 36.60 -10.53
CA GLU A 168 -1.74 36.47 -10.62
C GLU A 168 -1.26 36.40 -12.06
N ALA A 169 -1.99 35.70 -12.94
CA ALA A 169 -1.71 35.74 -14.38
C ALA A 169 -1.78 37.17 -14.93
N ALA A 170 -2.80 37.96 -14.57
CA ALA A 170 -2.90 39.36 -14.97
C ALA A 170 -1.72 40.20 -14.46
N ARG A 171 -1.31 40.02 -13.18
CA ARG A 171 -0.14 40.71 -12.61
C ARG A 171 1.13 40.38 -13.38
N GLN A 172 1.32 39.13 -13.81
CA GLN A 172 2.49 38.76 -14.62
C GLN A 172 2.49 39.45 -15.98
N PHE A 173 1.34 39.57 -16.66
CA PHE A 173 1.25 40.38 -17.88
C PHE A 173 1.57 41.85 -17.62
N LEU A 174 1.02 42.45 -16.57
CA LEU A 174 1.30 43.84 -16.20
C LEU A 174 2.80 44.06 -15.96
N LYS A 175 3.47 43.19 -15.21
CA LYS A 175 4.93 43.24 -14.99
C LYS A 175 5.72 43.10 -16.30
N LEU A 176 5.25 42.26 -17.22
CA LEU A 176 5.90 42.00 -18.51
C LEU A 176 5.79 43.19 -19.48
N TYR A 177 4.69 43.94 -19.47
CA TYR A 177 4.49 45.08 -20.37
C TYR A 177 4.82 46.43 -19.71
N TYR A 178 4.73 46.51 -18.39
CA TYR A 178 4.92 47.72 -17.58
C TYR A 178 5.82 47.45 -16.37
N PRO A 179 7.16 47.38 -16.57
CA PRO A 179 8.10 47.01 -15.51
C PRO A 179 8.13 47.97 -14.30
N ALA A 180 7.56 49.17 -14.44
CA ALA A 180 7.43 50.16 -13.36
C ALA A 180 6.15 49.98 -12.50
N TRP A 181 5.32 48.98 -12.81
CA TRP A 181 4.13 48.65 -12.03
C TRP A 181 4.55 48.06 -10.67
N ASN A 182 4.17 48.74 -9.58
CA ASN A 182 4.52 48.36 -8.20
C ASN A 182 3.24 48.10 -7.39
N GLU A 183 3.23 47.03 -6.59
CA GLU A 183 2.02 46.47 -5.95
C GLU A 183 1.46 47.31 -4.78
N THR A 184 2.23 48.25 -4.22
CA THR A 184 1.89 48.96 -2.97
C THR A 184 0.97 50.17 -3.14
N GLY A 185 0.41 50.42 -4.33
CA GLY A 185 -0.43 51.58 -4.60
C GLY A 185 -1.92 51.24 -4.70
N SER A 186 -2.72 51.62 -3.71
CA SER A 186 -4.11 52.03 -3.97
C SER A 186 -4.13 52.95 -5.21
N PRO A 187 -5.13 52.85 -6.13
CA PRO A 187 -5.16 53.58 -7.40
C PRO A 187 -5.28 55.11 -7.29
N THR A 188 -5.03 55.70 -6.10
CA THR A 188 -5.19 57.13 -5.81
C THR A 188 -3.88 57.93 -5.74
N THR A 189 -2.70 57.33 -5.92
CA THR A 189 -1.43 58.10 -5.92
C THR A 189 -0.41 57.66 -6.97
N MET A 190 -0.88 57.28 -8.16
CA MET A 190 -0.21 57.85 -9.33
C MET A 190 -0.60 59.33 -9.35
N ILE A 191 0.24 60.18 -8.78
CA ILE A 191 0.25 61.58 -9.20
C ILE A 191 0.55 61.52 -10.69
N PHE A 192 -0.49 61.67 -11.50
CA PHE A 192 -0.44 62.07 -12.89
C PHE A 192 0.31 63.39 -12.94
N ASN A 193 1.64 63.31 -12.87
CA ASN A 193 2.48 64.47 -13.01
C ASN A 193 2.38 64.84 -14.48
N ASN A 194 1.64 65.91 -14.75
CA ASN A 194 1.18 66.39 -16.05
C ASN A 194 2.30 66.76 -17.04
N ASN A 195 3.54 66.27 -16.88
CA ASN A 195 4.69 66.67 -17.70
C ASN A 195 5.72 65.56 -18.00
N SER A 196 5.35 64.29 -17.99
CA SER A 196 6.18 63.24 -18.63
C SER A 196 5.32 62.17 -19.31
N THR A 197 4.98 62.45 -20.57
CA THR A 197 4.72 61.50 -21.67
C THR A 197 4.21 60.09 -21.32
N ASN A 198 2.90 60.00 -21.15
CA ASN A 198 1.95 59.07 -21.78
C ASN A 198 2.13 57.54 -21.65
N ILE A 199 1.35 56.92 -20.75
CA ILE A 199 0.64 55.65 -21.04
C ILE A 199 -0.74 55.92 -21.69
N THR A 200 -1.10 57.19 -21.92
CA THR A 200 -2.38 57.64 -22.50
C THR A 200 -2.31 58.07 -23.98
N THR A 201 -1.26 57.71 -24.74
CA THR A 201 -1.22 57.96 -26.21
C THR A 201 -1.34 56.72 -27.09
N SER A 202 -1.74 55.57 -26.53
CA SER A 202 -2.28 54.52 -27.37
C SER A 202 -3.74 54.85 -27.68
N THR A 203 -4.02 55.34 -28.89
CA THR A 203 -5.38 55.41 -29.43
C THR A 203 -5.97 54.03 -29.73
N THR A 204 -5.20 52.96 -29.51
CA THR A 204 -5.60 51.56 -29.63
C THR A 204 -6.01 51.01 -28.26
N PRO A 205 -7.25 50.49 -28.10
CA PRO A 205 -7.71 49.90 -26.84
C PRO A 205 -6.87 48.67 -26.49
N HIS A 206 -6.58 48.51 -25.19
CA HIS A 206 -5.89 47.31 -24.69
C HIS A 206 -6.79 46.10 -24.92
N ARG A 207 -6.23 44.99 -25.40
CA ARG A 207 -6.98 43.75 -25.66
C ARG A 207 -6.21 42.55 -25.14
N ALA A 208 -6.90 41.77 -24.31
CA ALA A 208 -6.44 40.47 -23.83
C ALA A 208 -7.44 39.38 -24.22
N LEU A 209 -6.95 38.17 -24.41
CA LEU A 209 -7.78 36.99 -24.69
C LEU A 209 -7.64 35.97 -23.57
N PHE A 210 -8.76 35.46 -23.09
CA PHE A 210 -8.83 34.27 -22.24
C PHE A 210 -9.47 33.13 -23.02
N ILE A 211 -8.82 31.98 -23.09
CA ILE A 211 -9.37 30.78 -23.73
C ILE A 211 -9.99 29.88 -22.66
N ASN A 212 -11.31 29.70 -22.71
CA ASN A 212 -12.06 28.80 -21.83
C ASN A 212 -12.33 27.48 -22.59
N HIS A 213 -11.83 26.37 -22.03
CA HIS A 213 -11.96 25.04 -22.63
C HIS A 213 -13.05 24.16 -21.99
N GLU A 214 -13.64 24.60 -20.87
CA GLU A 214 -14.60 23.85 -20.08
C GLU A 214 -15.77 24.75 -19.69
N HIS A 215 -16.71 24.93 -20.63
CA HIS A 215 -17.88 25.76 -20.37
C HIS A 215 -18.72 25.18 -19.22
N GLY A 216 -18.96 25.97 -18.18
CA GLY A 216 -19.72 25.57 -16.98
C GLY A 216 -18.86 25.06 -15.82
N ASN A 217 -17.54 24.97 -15.96
CA ASN A 217 -16.63 24.74 -14.84
C ASN A 217 -16.41 26.05 -14.06
N SER A 218 -16.86 26.08 -12.80
CA SER A 218 -16.77 27.25 -11.92
C SER A 218 -15.34 27.73 -11.68
N GLY A 219 -14.36 26.82 -11.62
CA GLY A 219 -12.95 27.17 -11.45
C GLY A 219 -12.39 27.92 -12.67
N VAL A 220 -12.72 27.48 -13.89
CA VAL A 220 -12.25 28.15 -15.12
C VAL A 220 -12.91 29.52 -15.28
N ASP A 221 -14.17 29.65 -14.91
CA ASP A 221 -14.88 30.93 -14.90
C ASP A 221 -14.28 31.89 -13.85
N ASP A 222 -13.86 31.39 -12.69
CA ASP A 222 -13.18 32.17 -11.65
C ASP A 222 -11.80 32.68 -12.11
N ARG A 223 -11.00 31.85 -12.80
CA ARG A 223 -9.75 32.28 -13.45
C ARG A 223 -9.99 33.43 -14.41
N TYR A 224 -11.04 33.33 -15.24
CA TYR A 224 -11.39 34.40 -16.17
C TYR A 224 -11.80 35.69 -15.44
N ARG A 225 -12.63 35.59 -14.40
CA ARG A 225 -13.03 36.77 -13.59
C ARG A 225 -11.82 37.44 -12.95
N GLY A 226 -10.95 36.68 -12.29
CA GLY A 226 -9.75 37.22 -11.65
C GLY A 226 -8.81 37.90 -12.64
N PHE A 227 -8.64 37.31 -13.83
CA PHE A 227 -7.85 37.86 -14.91
C PHE A 227 -8.44 39.18 -15.44
N ARG A 228 -9.75 39.18 -15.77
CA ARG A 228 -10.47 40.35 -16.29
C ARG A 228 -10.47 41.50 -15.28
N ASP A 229 -10.88 41.23 -14.06
CA ASP A 229 -11.11 42.27 -13.04
C ASP A 229 -9.78 42.96 -12.67
N THR A 230 -8.67 42.21 -12.65
CA THR A 230 -7.33 42.77 -12.38
C THR A 230 -6.85 43.69 -13.51
N LEU A 231 -7.06 43.30 -14.77
CA LEU A 231 -6.70 44.14 -15.92
C LEU A 231 -7.59 45.39 -15.98
N GLN A 232 -8.89 45.24 -15.74
CA GLN A 232 -9.84 46.36 -15.69
C GLN A 232 -9.52 47.33 -14.54
N ALA A 233 -9.10 46.82 -13.37
CA ALA A 233 -8.63 47.66 -12.27
C ALA A 233 -7.35 48.43 -12.62
N ALA A 234 -6.46 47.85 -13.43
CA ALA A 234 -5.19 48.47 -13.82
C ALA A 234 -5.36 49.55 -14.90
N PHE A 235 -6.20 49.33 -15.91
CA PHE A 235 -6.35 50.23 -17.07
C PHE A 235 -7.63 51.09 -17.04
N GLY A 236 -8.64 50.71 -16.24
CA GLY A 236 -10.00 51.22 -16.32
C GLY A 236 -10.86 50.43 -17.31
N GLU A 237 -12.12 50.14 -16.96
CA GLU A 237 -13.03 49.31 -17.75
C GLU A 237 -13.24 49.80 -19.19
N GLU A 238 -13.18 51.11 -19.44
CA GLU A 238 -13.35 51.69 -20.77
C GLU A 238 -12.11 51.56 -21.68
N HIS A 239 -10.96 51.18 -21.11
CA HIS A 239 -9.66 51.20 -21.78
C HIS A 239 -9.07 49.82 -22.06
N VAL A 240 -9.64 48.75 -21.50
CA VAL A 240 -9.24 47.36 -21.75
C VAL A 240 -10.44 46.46 -22.06
N VAL A 241 -10.32 45.68 -23.13
CA VAL A 241 -11.29 44.66 -23.51
C VAL A 241 -10.65 43.30 -23.28
N VAL A 242 -11.24 42.50 -22.40
CA VAL A 242 -10.81 41.13 -22.14
C VAL A 242 -11.83 40.20 -22.80
N ASP A 243 -11.47 39.65 -23.94
CA ASP A 243 -12.33 38.71 -24.67
C ASP A 243 -12.24 37.32 -24.04
N GLN A 244 -13.36 36.61 -23.94
CA GLN A 244 -13.40 35.20 -23.54
C GLN A 244 -13.77 34.34 -24.76
N LEU A 245 -12.88 33.46 -25.18
CA LEU A 245 -13.16 32.45 -26.20
C LEU A 245 -13.59 31.16 -25.54
N ILE A 246 -14.89 30.84 -25.63
CA ILE A 246 -15.45 29.58 -25.12
C ILE A 246 -15.37 28.52 -26.22
N LEU A 247 -14.71 27.40 -25.91
CA LEU A 247 -14.56 26.25 -26.80
C LEU A 247 -15.63 25.17 -26.48
N ASP A 248 -16.05 24.41 -27.50
CA ASP A 248 -17.05 23.35 -27.36
C ASP A 248 -16.39 22.04 -26.88
N PRO A 249 -16.69 21.57 -25.66
CA PRO A 249 -16.01 20.40 -25.09
C PRO A 249 -16.24 19.11 -25.91
N VAL A 250 -17.30 19.03 -26.71
CA VAL A 250 -17.65 17.83 -27.50
C VAL A 250 -16.97 17.84 -28.87
N GLN A 251 -16.69 19.00 -29.44
CA GLN A 251 -16.22 19.14 -30.82
C GLN A 251 -14.79 19.65 -30.91
N GLU A 252 -13.85 18.85 -30.40
CA GLU A 252 -12.43 19.21 -30.32
C GLU A 252 -11.80 19.58 -31.69
N SER A 253 -12.24 18.92 -32.77
CA SER A 253 -11.82 19.24 -34.14
C SER A 253 -12.13 20.69 -34.59
N SER A 254 -13.03 21.39 -33.90
CA SER A 254 -13.36 22.79 -34.18
C SER A 254 -12.47 23.80 -33.46
N HIS A 255 -11.75 23.38 -32.40
CA HIS A 255 -10.95 24.25 -31.54
C HIS A 255 -9.83 24.95 -32.30
N GLU A 256 -9.11 24.21 -33.16
CA GLU A 256 -8.03 24.79 -33.97
C GLU A 256 -8.54 25.96 -34.82
N LYS A 257 -9.72 25.78 -35.45
CA LYS A 257 -10.33 26.82 -36.28
C LYS A 257 -10.76 28.03 -35.44
N ALA A 258 -11.37 27.81 -34.28
CA ALA A 258 -11.83 28.87 -33.40
C ALA A 258 -10.67 29.72 -32.86
N ILE A 259 -9.61 29.08 -32.36
CA ILE A 259 -8.42 29.78 -31.85
C ILE A 259 -7.69 30.51 -32.98
N ALA A 260 -7.52 29.86 -34.14
CA ALA A 260 -6.90 30.50 -35.30
C ALA A 260 -7.69 31.72 -35.79
N GLN A 261 -9.02 31.67 -35.77
CA GLN A 261 -9.88 32.78 -36.15
C GLN A 261 -9.83 33.92 -35.12
N ALA A 262 -9.79 33.61 -33.82
CA ALA A 262 -9.67 34.64 -32.78
C ALA A 262 -8.35 35.42 -32.89
N LEU A 263 -7.28 34.76 -33.31
CA LEU A 263 -5.95 35.34 -33.48
C LEU A 263 -5.70 35.96 -34.88
N GLU A 264 -6.71 36.02 -35.74
CA GLU A 264 -6.59 36.65 -37.06
C GLU A 264 -6.19 38.13 -36.92
N GLY A 265 -5.06 38.50 -37.53
CA GLY A 265 -4.51 39.86 -37.44
C GLY A 265 -3.88 40.21 -36.08
N CYS A 266 -3.69 39.22 -35.19
CA CYS A 266 -2.99 39.36 -33.91
C CYS A 266 -3.52 40.53 -33.04
N PRO A 267 -4.83 40.57 -32.69
CA PRO A 267 -5.46 41.74 -32.10
C PRO A 267 -5.20 41.91 -30.60
N TYR A 268 -4.70 40.88 -29.92
CA TYR A 268 -4.46 40.86 -28.47
C TYR A 268 -3.04 41.31 -28.16
N THR A 269 -2.88 42.55 -27.74
CA THR A 269 -1.59 43.19 -27.48
C THR A 269 -1.11 43.04 -26.05
N ASP A 270 -2.02 42.72 -25.12
CA ASP A 270 -1.76 42.74 -23.67
C ASP A 270 -1.71 41.34 -23.05
N GLY A 271 -1.89 40.31 -23.86
CA GLY A 271 -1.71 38.92 -23.46
C GLY A 271 -2.76 37.98 -24.02
N VAL A 272 -2.35 36.73 -24.23
CA VAL A 272 -3.26 35.60 -24.45
C VAL A 272 -3.06 34.58 -23.35
N LEU A 273 -4.09 34.33 -22.54
CA LEU A 273 -4.09 33.36 -21.46
C LEU A 273 -4.88 32.12 -21.87
N ALA A 274 -4.25 30.95 -21.77
CA ALA A 274 -4.85 29.68 -22.18
C ALA A 274 -4.55 28.56 -21.17
N PRO A 275 -5.34 27.47 -21.15
CA PRO A 275 -5.04 26.28 -20.35
C PRO A 275 -4.00 25.40 -21.04
N LEU A 276 -3.34 24.53 -20.26
CA LEU A 276 -2.31 23.58 -20.73
C LEU A 276 -2.75 22.79 -21.97
N GLN A 277 -3.97 22.26 -21.97
CA GLN A 277 -4.53 21.39 -23.02
C GLN A 277 -4.63 22.10 -24.39
N LYS A 278 -4.52 23.44 -24.42
CA LYS A 278 -4.61 24.24 -25.66
C LYS A 278 -3.27 24.85 -26.07
N LEU A 279 -2.15 24.49 -25.42
CA LEU A 279 -0.81 24.98 -25.74
C LEU A 279 -0.41 24.74 -27.21
N GLU A 280 -0.59 23.52 -27.72
CA GLU A 280 -0.20 23.15 -29.09
C GLU A 280 -1.06 23.88 -30.14
N LEU A 281 -2.37 24.01 -29.87
CA LEU A 281 -3.30 24.73 -30.74
C LEU A 281 -3.02 26.23 -30.75
N LEU A 282 -2.74 26.82 -29.58
CA LEU A 282 -2.35 28.22 -29.44
C LEU A 282 -1.07 28.51 -30.24
N THR A 283 -0.04 27.67 -30.06
CA THR A 283 1.24 27.80 -30.76
C THR A 283 1.04 27.69 -32.28
N SER A 284 0.23 26.73 -32.73
CA SER A 284 -0.08 26.54 -34.16
C SER A 284 -0.84 27.73 -34.74
N ALA A 285 -1.78 28.31 -33.99
CA ALA A 285 -2.52 29.48 -34.40
C ALA A 285 -1.65 30.74 -34.51
N TYR A 286 -0.65 30.90 -33.62
CA TYR A 286 0.34 31.97 -33.73
C TYR A 286 1.16 31.84 -35.02
N TYR A 287 1.66 30.64 -35.34
CA TYR A 287 2.40 30.41 -36.58
C TYR A 287 1.54 30.67 -37.82
N LYS A 288 0.29 30.20 -37.82
CA LYS A 288 -0.63 30.34 -38.96
C LYS A 288 -1.01 31.79 -39.25
N ASN A 289 -1.14 32.61 -38.20
CA ASN A 289 -1.49 34.03 -38.32
C ASN A 289 -0.26 34.96 -38.34
N GLU A 290 0.95 34.41 -38.39
CA GLU A 290 2.22 35.17 -38.35
C GLU A 290 2.34 36.08 -37.11
N CYS A 291 1.75 35.66 -35.98
CA CYS A 291 1.79 36.41 -34.74
C CYS A 291 3.13 36.27 -34.01
N SER A 292 3.59 37.34 -33.38
CA SER A 292 4.82 37.34 -32.58
C SER A 292 4.58 36.85 -31.16
N PHE A 293 5.20 35.73 -30.81
CA PHE A 293 5.22 35.18 -29.44
C PHE A 293 5.79 36.16 -28.41
N VAL A 294 6.75 37.01 -28.82
CA VAL A 294 7.40 37.99 -27.95
C VAL A 294 6.53 39.24 -27.76
N ALA A 295 5.81 39.66 -28.80
CA ALA A 295 5.02 40.91 -28.76
C ALA A 295 3.66 40.71 -28.09
N GLN A 296 2.96 39.61 -28.40
CA GLN A 296 1.62 39.36 -27.86
C GLN A 296 1.63 38.67 -26.49
N LYS A 297 2.75 38.04 -26.11
CA LYS A 297 3.03 37.27 -24.88
C LYS A 297 1.88 36.34 -24.48
N SER A 298 2.15 35.05 -24.36
CA SER A 298 1.16 34.09 -23.87
C SER A 298 1.45 33.68 -22.44
N GLY A 299 0.40 33.41 -21.68
CA GLY A 299 0.44 32.79 -20.36
C GLY A 299 -0.32 31.47 -20.41
N ILE A 300 0.11 30.49 -19.61
CA ILE A 300 -0.54 29.18 -19.52
C ILE A 300 -0.98 28.88 -18.09
N PHE A 301 -2.14 28.28 -17.89
CA PHE A 301 -2.47 27.60 -16.64
C PHE A 301 -2.00 26.16 -16.68
N ASP A 302 -1.55 25.69 -15.51
CA ASP A 302 -1.01 24.36 -15.30
C ASP A 302 0.35 24.18 -16.00
N VAL A 303 1.09 23.15 -15.58
CA VAL A 303 2.46 22.93 -16.03
C VAL A 303 2.69 21.46 -16.32
N ASP A 304 3.43 21.21 -17.40
CA ASP A 304 3.98 19.92 -17.79
C ASP A 304 5.33 20.15 -18.50
N SER A 305 5.97 19.07 -18.96
CA SER A 305 7.21 19.18 -19.73
C SER A 305 7.08 20.06 -20.98
N LYS A 306 5.91 20.05 -21.65
CA LYS A 306 5.71 20.81 -22.89
C LYS A 306 5.61 22.31 -22.62
N VAL A 307 5.02 22.71 -21.49
CA VAL A 307 4.95 24.10 -21.04
C VAL A 307 6.34 24.61 -20.68
N TYR A 308 7.16 23.82 -19.99
CA TYR A 308 8.53 24.22 -19.68
C TYR A 308 9.36 24.45 -20.96
N ASP A 309 9.26 23.53 -21.93
CA ASP A 309 9.87 23.70 -23.25
C ASP A 309 9.37 24.97 -23.96
N ALA A 310 8.06 25.23 -23.90
CA ALA A 310 7.47 26.42 -24.51
C ALA A 310 7.97 27.72 -23.86
N ILE A 311 8.18 27.74 -22.54
CA ILE A 311 8.76 28.88 -21.83
C ILE A 311 10.25 29.05 -22.19
N ALA A 312 11.02 27.96 -22.21
CA ALA A 312 12.43 27.98 -22.57
C ALA A 312 12.66 28.48 -24.01
N LEU A 313 11.75 28.13 -24.94
CA LEU A 313 11.75 28.58 -26.32
C LEU A 313 11.17 30.00 -26.52
N GLY A 314 10.65 30.64 -25.47
CA GLY A 314 10.02 31.96 -25.53
C GLY A 314 8.69 31.99 -26.30
N LYS A 315 8.04 30.82 -26.47
CA LYS A 315 6.69 30.69 -27.04
C LYS A 315 5.60 31.03 -26.01
N VAL A 316 5.91 30.84 -24.74
CA VAL A 316 5.08 31.19 -23.57
C VAL A 316 5.93 32.03 -22.62
N ALA A 317 5.36 33.08 -22.03
CA ALA A 317 6.08 33.98 -21.14
C ALA A 317 6.15 33.45 -19.70
N PHE A 318 5.06 32.86 -19.21
CA PHE A 318 4.95 32.28 -17.88
C PHE A 318 3.83 31.24 -17.83
N ALA A 319 3.83 30.42 -16.78
CA ALA A 319 2.74 29.54 -16.43
C ALA A 319 2.33 29.71 -14.96
N VAL A 320 1.08 29.37 -14.64
CA VAL A 320 0.54 29.38 -13.28
C VAL A 320 0.20 27.95 -12.87
N SER A 321 1.01 27.40 -11.95
CA SER A 321 0.90 26.02 -11.45
C SER A 321 0.09 25.95 -10.17
N GLN A 322 -0.72 24.91 -10.06
CA GLN A 322 -1.50 24.56 -8.87
C GLN A 322 -0.74 23.65 -7.90
N GLN A 323 0.43 23.14 -8.29
CA GLN A 323 1.27 22.22 -7.48
C GLN A 323 0.56 20.89 -7.15
N GLN A 324 0.31 20.09 -8.20
CA GLN A 324 -0.47 18.84 -8.15
C GLN A 324 0.07 17.76 -7.21
N TYR A 325 1.40 17.63 -7.07
CA TYR A 325 1.99 16.67 -6.13
C TYR A 325 1.59 16.99 -4.68
N LEU A 326 1.66 18.26 -4.29
CA LEU A 326 1.24 18.70 -2.95
C LEU A 326 -0.26 18.47 -2.70
N GLN A 327 -1.12 18.78 -3.68
CA GLN A 327 -2.56 18.56 -3.52
C GLN A 327 -2.89 17.09 -3.21
N GLY A 328 -2.20 16.14 -3.86
CA GLY A 328 -2.35 14.72 -3.57
C GLY A 328 -1.71 14.30 -2.25
N ALA A 329 -0.40 14.53 -2.10
CA ALA A 329 0.37 14.03 -0.96
C ALA A 329 -0.06 14.63 0.38
N ALA A 330 -0.32 15.93 0.43
CA ALA A 330 -0.72 16.61 1.67
C ALA A 330 -2.13 16.18 2.11
N THR A 331 -3.07 16.00 1.18
CA THR A 331 -4.44 15.58 1.51
C THR A 331 -4.49 14.18 2.08
N VAL A 332 -3.74 13.23 1.50
CA VAL A 332 -3.62 11.86 2.04
C VAL A 332 -2.95 11.87 3.42
N THR A 333 -1.89 12.67 3.57
CA THR A 333 -1.17 12.79 4.85
C THR A 333 -2.09 13.33 5.95
N LEU A 334 -2.85 14.40 5.69
CA LEU A 334 -3.79 14.96 6.66
C LEU A 334 -4.95 14.02 6.96
N ALA A 335 -5.49 13.32 5.95
CA ALA A 335 -6.54 12.32 6.15
C ALA A 335 -6.04 11.16 7.02
N ALA A 336 -4.80 10.70 6.82
CA ALA A 336 -4.18 9.66 7.62
C ALA A 336 -3.90 10.11 9.06
N ILE A 337 -3.39 11.34 9.26
CA ILE A 337 -3.21 11.91 10.60
C ILE A 337 -4.56 12.00 11.31
N TYR A 338 -5.60 12.52 10.66
CA TYR A 338 -6.93 12.61 11.27
C TYR A 338 -7.47 11.22 11.64
N ALA A 339 -7.40 10.25 10.72
CA ALA A 339 -7.87 8.89 10.98
C ALA A 339 -7.17 8.24 12.19
N THR A 340 -5.88 8.53 12.39
CA THR A 340 -5.04 7.89 13.41
C THR A 340 -4.94 8.68 14.72
N THR A 341 -5.20 9.99 14.71
CA THR A 341 -4.99 10.87 15.88
C THR A 341 -6.20 11.77 16.21
N GLY A 342 -7.11 11.99 15.26
CA GLY A 342 -8.19 12.98 15.37
C GLY A 342 -7.75 14.43 15.16
N PHE A 343 -6.46 14.67 14.91
CA PHE A 343 -5.94 16.02 14.68
C PHE A 343 -6.23 16.52 13.27
N GLN A 344 -6.49 17.82 13.17
CA GLN A 344 -6.78 18.51 11.93
C GLN A 344 -6.28 19.95 12.00
N LEU A 345 -6.00 20.53 10.85
CA LEU A 345 -5.71 21.95 10.76
C LEU A 345 -7.01 22.78 10.90
N TYR A 346 -6.88 23.96 11.48
CA TYR A 346 -7.93 24.96 11.68
C TYR A 346 -7.68 26.19 10.80
N PHE A 347 -8.68 27.05 10.69
CA PHE A 347 -8.66 28.18 9.76
C PHE A 347 -8.36 29.50 10.46
N PRO A 348 -7.51 30.36 9.86
CA PRO A 348 -7.28 31.72 10.32
C PRO A 348 -8.58 32.52 10.33
N SER A 349 -9.15 32.64 11.52
CA SER A 349 -10.13 33.61 12.00
C SER A 349 -11.00 34.33 10.97
N GLY A 350 -12.28 33.97 10.95
CA GLY A 350 -13.36 34.82 10.43
C GLY A 350 -14.61 34.02 10.07
N GLU A 351 -15.55 33.91 11.01
CA GLU A 351 -16.97 33.50 10.96
C GLU A 351 -17.50 32.39 10.02
N ASN A 352 -16.78 31.88 9.04
CA ASN A 352 -17.17 30.73 8.22
C ASN A 352 -16.20 29.59 8.44
N ARG A 353 -16.66 28.61 9.22
CA ARG A 353 -15.94 27.35 9.45
C ARG A 353 -15.81 26.63 8.11
N HIS A 354 -14.70 25.89 7.95
CA HIS A 354 -14.31 25.04 6.79
C HIS A 354 -13.56 25.80 5.69
N GLY A 355 -12.26 25.53 5.54
CA GLY A 355 -11.38 26.34 4.72
C GLY A 355 -10.37 25.55 3.91
N THR A 356 -9.75 26.27 3.00
CA THR A 356 -8.82 25.73 2.03
C THR A 356 -7.40 26.17 2.34
N TYR A 357 -6.46 25.23 2.36
CA TYR A 357 -5.04 25.52 2.27
C TYR A 357 -4.63 25.60 0.81
N LEU A 358 -4.09 26.75 0.44
CA LEU A 358 -3.77 27.05 -0.94
C LEU A 358 -2.49 26.33 -1.33
N SER A 359 -2.57 25.42 -2.30
CA SER A 359 -1.39 24.81 -2.93
C SER A 359 -0.83 25.69 -4.04
N GLY A 360 -1.58 26.65 -4.56
CA GLY A 360 -1.18 27.61 -5.59
C GLY A 360 -1.96 28.92 -5.45
N PRO A 361 -1.71 29.93 -6.30
CA PRO A 361 -0.93 29.86 -7.54
C PRO A 361 0.59 30.00 -7.35
N LYS A 362 1.36 29.16 -8.06
CA LYS A 362 2.82 29.32 -8.22
C LYS A 362 3.17 29.72 -9.65
N VAL A 363 3.86 30.85 -9.81
CA VAL A 363 4.28 31.33 -11.13
C VAL A 363 5.59 30.67 -11.55
N VAL A 364 5.58 30.02 -12.72
CA VAL A 364 6.76 29.48 -13.40
C VAL A 364 7.11 30.36 -14.60
N LYS A 365 8.37 30.77 -14.70
CA LYS A 365 8.91 31.65 -15.74
C LYS A 365 10.37 31.30 -16.00
N LEU A 366 10.96 31.91 -17.03
CA LEU A 366 12.32 31.60 -17.47
C LEU A 366 13.37 31.64 -16.33
N GLN A 367 13.19 32.52 -15.33
CA GLN A 367 14.14 32.68 -14.23
C GLN A 367 14.09 31.57 -13.17
N ASN A 368 12.97 30.84 -13.06
CA ASN A 368 12.76 29.79 -12.06
C ASN A 368 12.26 28.48 -12.70
N LEU A 369 12.64 28.24 -13.96
CA LEU A 369 12.35 27.00 -14.67
C LEU A 369 12.98 25.81 -13.92
N PRO A 370 12.26 24.68 -13.78
CA PRO A 370 12.83 23.46 -13.23
C PRO A 370 13.91 22.91 -14.16
N SER A 371 14.91 22.21 -13.60
CA SER A 371 15.91 21.50 -14.40
C SER A 371 15.29 20.35 -15.20
N ASP A 372 15.88 19.94 -16.33
CA ASP A 372 15.38 18.82 -17.16
C ASP A 372 15.12 17.55 -16.32
N SER A 373 16.01 17.27 -15.35
CA SER A 373 15.84 16.15 -14.41
C SER A 373 14.60 16.32 -13.53
N GLN A 374 14.35 17.52 -13.03
CA GLN A 374 13.18 17.83 -12.19
C GLN A 374 11.89 17.75 -13.01
N GLN A 375 11.88 18.21 -14.25
CA GLN A 375 10.73 18.11 -15.14
C GLN A 375 10.36 16.66 -15.46
N ILE A 376 11.36 15.81 -15.73
CA ILE A 376 11.15 14.37 -15.92
C ILE A 376 10.58 13.75 -14.65
N CYS A 377 11.15 14.06 -13.49
CA CYS A 377 10.66 13.56 -12.22
C CYS A 377 9.25 14.05 -11.88
N GLU A 378 8.90 15.29 -12.20
CA GLU A 378 7.55 15.82 -12.04
C GLU A 378 6.55 15.02 -12.89
N SER A 379 6.87 14.75 -14.17
CA SER A 379 6.00 13.94 -15.05
C SER A 379 5.81 12.50 -14.58
N GLU A 380 6.73 11.97 -13.77
CA GLU A 380 6.68 10.60 -13.22
C GLU A 380 6.24 10.58 -11.74
N GLY A 381 5.77 11.72 -11.20
CA GLY A 381 5.24 11.80 -9.84
C GLY A 381 6.30 11.72 -8.73
N PHE A 382 7.54 12.10 -9.04
CA PHE A 382 8.71 12.06 -8.16
C PHE A 382 8.88 10.72 -7.43
N PRO A 383 9.19 9.62 -8.15
CA PRO A 383 9.28 8.29 -7.58
C PRO A 383 10.29 8.24 -6.42
N VAL A 384 9.89 7.59 -5.33
CA VAL A 384 10.76 7.29 -4.17
C VAL A 384 11.32 5.88 -4.34
N CYS A 385 12.59 5.66 -3.99
CA CYS A 385 13.18 4.33 -4.10
C CYS A 385 12.49 3.33 -3.15
N ASN A 386 12.39 2.09 -3.59
CA ASN A 386 12.05 0.97 -2.72
C ASN A 386 13.17 0.77 -1.67
N ASN A 387 12.87 -0.01 -0.64
CA ASN A 387 13.80 -0.26 0.47
C ASN A 387 15.10 -0.97 0.01
N ASP A 388 15.03 -1.78 -1.05
CA ASP A 388 16.19 -2.38 -1.74
C ASP A 388 16.99 -1.40 -2.63
N GLY A 389 16.61 -0.12 -2.67
CA GLY A 389 17.21 0.93 -3.48
C GLY A 389 16.79 0.90 -4.96
N THR A 390 15.86 0.02 -5.35
CA THR A 390 15.36 -0.04 -6.73
C THR A 390 14.28 0.99 -7.00
N SER A 391 14.11 1.35 -8.28
CA SER A 391 13.02 2.24 -8.68
C SER A 391 11.68 1.48 -8.67
N PRO A 392 10.60 2.04 -8.11
CA PRO A 392 9.25 1.48 -8.21
C PRO A 392 8.75 1.44 -9.65
N ASN A 393 9.35 2.25 -10.53
CA ASN A 393 9.15 2.19 -11.97
C ASN A 393 10.49 1.96 -12.68
N PRO A 394 10.90 0.70 -12.91
CA PRO A 394 12.17 0.37 -13.58
C PRO A 394 12.26 0.87 -15.03
N GLN A 395 11.13 1.23 -15.63
CA GLN A 395 11.02 1.74 -17.00
C GLN A 395 10.97 3.27 -17.04
N GLY A 396 10.86 3.92 -15.87
CA GLY A 396 10.85 5.37 -15.71
C GLY A 396 12.20 6.00 -16.04
N ARG A 397 12.16 7.25 -16.51
CA ARG A 397 13.35 8.05 -16.81
C ARG A 397 13.83 8.83 -15.60
N CYS A 398 12.96 9.10 -14.62
CA CYS A 398 13.36 9.70 -13.36
C CYS A 398 14.05 8.65 -12.48
N PRO A 399 15.31 8.88 -12.05
CA PRO A 399 15.89 8.05 -11.00
C PRO A 399 15.05 8.24 -9.74
N CYS A 400 14.69 7.14 -9.09
CA CYS A 400 14.00 7.22 -7.81
C CYS A 400 14.84 8.02 -6.81
N ARG A 401 14.19 8.80 -5.96
CA ARG A 401 14.87 9.55 -4.90
C ARG A 401 15.00 8.65 -3.67
N ASP A 402 16.23 8.41 -3.27
CA ASP A 402 16.52 7.89 -1.93
C ASP A 402 16.41 9.05 -0.93
N ARG A 403 15.35 9.00 -0.12
CA ARG A 403 14.99 10.05 0.84
C ARG A 403 15.84 10.02 2.10
N SER A 404 16.62 8.95 2.33
CA SER A 404 17.58 8.92 3.44
C SER A 404 18.67 9.99 3.29
N ASN A 405 18.85 10.52 2.07
CA ASN A 405 19.75 11.64 1.78
C ASN A 405 19.12 13.02 2.04
N ILE A 406 17.82 13.11 2.32
CA ILE A 406 17.17 14.37 2.72
C ILE A 406 17.48 14.58 4.20
N ARG A 407 18.10 15.72 4.53
CA ARG A 407 18.55 16.05 5.89
C ARG A 407 17.76 17.22 6.43
N ILE A 408 16.99 17.03 7.50
CA ILE A 408 16.20 18.11 8.11
C ILE A 408 16.72 18.39 9.51
N GLY A 409 17.02 19.65 9.81
CA GLY A 409 17.45 20.10 11.12
C GLY A 409 16.30 20.61 11.98
N GLY A 410 16.34 20.36 13.29
CA GLY A 410 15.34 20.89 14.22
C GLY A 410 15.93 21.24 15.59
N SER A 411 15.36 22.27 16.23
CA SER A 411 15.63 22.57 17.64
C SER A 411 14.40 23.18 18.32
N THR A 412 14.20 22.88 19.60
CA THR A 412 13.11 23.41 20.43
C THR A 412 13.64 23.84 21.81
N PRO A 413 12.93 24.74 22.53
CA PRO A 413 13.39 25.24 23.84
C PRO A 413 13.53 24.17 24.94
N HIS A 414 12.74 23.08 24.89
CA HIS A 414 12.77 22.01 25.89
C HIS A 414 13.05 20.63 25.26
N PRO A 415 13.69 19.70 25.99
CA PRO A 415 14.11 18.39 25.48
C PRO A 415 12.98 17.35 25.44
N GLU A 416 13.22 16.27 24.67
CA GLU A 416 12.33 15.14 24.39
C GLU A 416 11.76 14.46 25.65
N SER A 417 12.59 14.36 26.69
CA SER A 417 12.28 13.69 27.96
C SER A 417 11.22 14.41 28.80
N THR A 418 10.83 15.62 28.42
CA THR A 418 9.78 16.36 29.13
C THR A 418 8.40 15.99 28.61
N PRO A 419 7.41 15.71 29.47
CA PRO A 419 6.01 15.48 29.08
C PRO A 419 5.30 16.79 28.64
N SER A 420 6.06 17.73 28.07
CA SER A 420 5.61 19.08 27.72
C SER A 420 5.19 19.17 26.25
N HIS A 421 4.54 20.29 25.90
CA HIS A 421 4.23 20.69 24.51
C HIS A 421 5.36 20.40 23.51
N TRP A 422 6.61 20.72 23.89
CA TRP A 422 7.78 20.56 23.03
C TRP A 422 8.23 19.10 22.86
N GLY A 423 8.03 18.27 23.88
CA GLY A 423 8.30 16.84 23.79
C GLY A 423 7.38 16.13 22.79
N VAL A 424 6.16 16.63 22.58
CA VAL A 424 5.23 16.13 21.55
C VAL A 424 5.65 16.59 20.15
N ILE A 425 6.11 17.83 19.99
CA ILE A 425 6.66 18.33 18.71
C ILE A 425 7.85 17.48 18.27
N TRP A 426 8.74 17.14 19.20
CA TRP A 426 9.92 16.31 18.92
C TRP A 426 9.57 14.91 18.40
N GLU A 427 8.72 14.18 19.10
CA GLU A 427 8.33 12.85 18.62
C GLU A 427 7.55 12.93 17.32
N ALA A 428 6.68 13.91 17.15
CA ALA A 428 5.93 14.06 15.92
C ALA A 428 6.85 14.34 14.72
N ALA A 429 7.92 15.11 14.91
CA ALA A 429 8.97 15.30 13.91
C ALA A 429 9.70 13.99 13.60
N ARG A 430 10.02 13.18 14.63
CA ARG A 430 10.63 11.85 14.47
C ARG A 430 9.70 10.88 13.74
N HIS A 431 8.40 10.88 14.05
CA HIS A 431 7.39 10.08 13.35
C HIS A 431 7.35 10.47 11.87
N ALA A 432 7.31 11.77 11.56
CA ALA A 432 7.34 12.24 10.18
C ALA A 432 8.62 11.84 9.43
N ALA A 433 9.77 11.88 10.11
CA ALA A 433 11.04 11.44 9.54
C ALA A 433 11.07 9.92 9.29
N ASN A 434 10.57 9.12 10.23
CA ASN A 434 10.45 7.66 10.08
C ASN A 434 9.49 7.27 8.95
N ASP A 435 8.33 7.92 8.88
CA ASP A 435 7.33 7.69 7.84
C ASP A 435 7.83 8.16 6.46
N GLY A 436 8.67 9.20 6.42
CA GLY A 436 9.28 9.73 5.20
C GLY A 436 10.62 9.09 4.81
N GLY A 437 11.23 8.29 5.68
CA GLY A 437 12.59 7.77 5.52
C GLY A 437 13.65 8.89 5.39
N ILE A 438 13.59 9.90 6.26
CA ILE A 438 14.39 11.13 6.21
C ILE A 438 15.46 11.13 7.32
N ASP A 439 16.65 11.66 7.07
CA ASP A 439 17.67 11.91 8.10
C ASP A 439 17.28 13.16 8.92
N LEU A 440 16.86 12.94 10.15
CA LEU A 440 16.44 14.02 11.05
C LEU A 440 17.53 14.31 12.06
N ILE A 441 18.05 15.54 12.02
CA ILE A 441 19.09 16.04 12.91
C ILE A 441 18.40 16.90 13.95
N LEU A 442 18.12 16.30 15.10
CA LEU A 442 17.60 17.03 16.24
C LEU A 442 18.73 17.27 17.24
N ASP A 443 18.88 18.52 17.68
CA ASP A 443 19.91 18.91 18.63
C ASP A 443 19.26 19.35 19.93
N GLU A 444 19.47 18.56 20.99
CA GLU A 444 18.93 18.83 22.32
C GLU A 444 19.71 19.97 23.00
N LEU A 445 18.98 20.90 23.62
CA LEU A 445 19.56 21.79 24.61
C LEU A 445 19.60 21.07 25.96
N GLU A 446 20.81 20.79 26.48
CA GLU A 446 20.97 20.42 27.89
C GLU A 446 20.38 21.52 28.77
N ARG A 447 19.58 21.15 29.77
CA ARG A 447 18.92 22.09 30.69
C ARG A 447 19.95 23.03 31.32
N LEU A 448 19.82 24.34 31.07
CA LEU A 448 20.87 25.32 31.38
C LEU A 448 20.73 25.91 32.79
N ASP A 449 21.88 26.11 33.44
CA ASP A 449 22.02 26.91 34.65
C ASP A 449 21.80 28.41 34.36
N ALA A 450 21.13 29.07 35.31
CA ALA A 450 20.39 30.34 35.23
C ALA A 450 21.17 31.63 34.90
N THR A 451 22.11 31.64 33.93
CA THR A 451 22.96 32.83 33.66
C THR A 451 23.04 33.30 32.21
N GLU A 452 22.55 32.53 31.23
CA GLU A 452 22.50 32.91 29.80
C GLU A 452 21.06 32.78 29.31
N SER A 453 20.57 33.68 28.44
CA SER A 453 19.19 33.54 27.94
C SER A 453 19.10 32.30 27.05
N GLU A 454 18.17 31.39 27.34
CA GLU A 454 17.97 30.13 26.59
C GLU A 454 17.81 30.39 25.08
N PHE A 455 17.26 31.56 24.75
CA PHE A 455 17.04 32.09 23.42
C PHE A 455 18.32 32.30 22.60
N ASP A 456 19.39 32.84 23.18
CA ASP A 456 20.65 33.10 22.45
C ASP A 456 21.31 31.79 21.97
N LYS A 457 21.14 30.71 22.72
CA LYS A 457 21.67 29.39 22.38
C LYS A 457 20.86 28.69 21.30
N ILE A 458 19.53 28.82 21.34
CA ILE A 458 18.63 28.36 20.27
C ILE A 458 19.00 29.04 18.95
N GLY A 459 19.21 30.37 18.97
CA GLY A 459 19.63 31.14 17.79
C GLY A 459 20.95 30.65 17.20
N GLN A 460 21.98 30.44 18.03
CA GLN A 460 23.27 29.87 17.59
C GLN A 460 23.12 28.46 16.99
N LYS A 461 22.18 27.66 17.51
CA LYS A 461 21.89 26.33 16.99
C LYS A 461 21.30 26.40 15.59
N TYR A 462 20.32 27.27 15.36
CA TYR A 462 19.75 27.47 14.02
C TYR A 462 20.80 27.95 13.01
N VAL A 463 21.68 28.88 13.40
CA VAL A 463 22.84 29.29 12.58
C VAL A 463 23.70 28.08 12.21
N SER A 464 24.04 27.24 13.18
CA SER A 464 24.82 26.03 12.94
C SER A 464 24.10 25.03 12.01
N LEU A 465 22.79 24.86 12.16
CA LEU A 465 22.00 23.96 11.32
C LEU A 465 21.96 24.48 9.88
N CYS A 466 21.65 25.75 9.66
CA CYS A 466 21.63 26.35 8.32
C CYS A 466 23.01 26.29 7.63
N GLN A 467 24.11 26.38 8.38
CA GLN A 467 25.47 26.24 7.84
C GLN A 467 25.91 24.78 7.62
N SER A 468 25.19 23.79 8.16
CA SER A 468 25.59 22.37 8.11
C SER A 468 25.18 21.65 6.82
N GLY A 469 24.51 22.35 5.88
CA GLY A 469 24.06 21.80 4.61
C GLY A 469 22.85 20.87 4.73
N VAL A 470 21.94 21.16 5.65
CA VAL A 470 20.59 20.54 5.71
C VAL A 470 19.71 21.09 4.59
N ASP A 471 18.73 20.30 4.17
CA ASP A 471 17.73 20.67 3.16
C ASP A 471 16.60 21.55 3.73
N GLY A 472 16.54 21.69 5.05
CA GLY A 472 15.55 22.52 5.74
C GLY A 472 15.75 22.55 7.25
N VAL A 473 15.22 23.59 7.89
CA VAL A 473 15.24 23.76 9.36
C VAL A 473 13.82 24.04 9.87
N PHE A 474 13.47 23.48 11.02
CA PHE A 474 12.29 23.89 11.76
C PHE A 474 12.61 24.22 13.22
N GLY A 475 11.76 25.04 13.83
CA GLY A 475 11.87 25.36 15.24
C GLY A 475 10.95 26.50 15.65
N SER A 476 10.87 26.77 16.94
CA SER A 476 10.19 27.98 17.41
C SER A 476 11.07 29.16 17.13
N ALA A 477 10.57 30.06 16.29
CA ALA A 477 11.28 31.27 16.03
C ALA A 477 11.18 32.16 17.29
N VAL A 478 12.34 32.68 17.62
CA VAL A 478 12.62 33.60 18.70
C VAL A 478 13.32 34.74 17.97
N PRO A 479 13.11 36.01 18.32
CA PRO A 479 13.40 37.15 17.45
C PRO A 479 14.87 37.23 17.04
N PHE A 480 15.21 36.58 15.93
CA PHE A 480 16.49 36.62 15.27
C PHE A 480 16.24 36.69 13.77
N ASP A 481 15.84 37.86 13.29
CA ASP A 481 15.82 38.20 11.86
C ASP A 481 17.15 37.79 11.19
N GLU A 482 18.26 37.85 11.94
CA GLU A 482 19.59 37.40 11.49
C GLU A 482 19.66 35.90 11.13
N VAL A 483 18.96 35.02 11.86
CA VAL A 483 18.92 33.58 11.57
C VAL A 483 18.12 33.35 10.29
N LEU A 484 16.95 33.98 10.22
CA LEU A 484 16.02 33.92 9.11
C LEU A 484 16.70 34.41 7.81
N ASP A 485 17.33 35.60 7.84
CA ASP A 485 18.13 36.16 6.75
C ASP A 485 19.29 35.23 6.34
N LEU A 486 20.00 34.65 7.31
CA LEU A 486 21.10 33.72 7.03
C LEU A 486 20.60 32.47 6.30
N CYS A 487 19.58 31.79 6.82
CA CYS A 487 19.04 30.58 6.21
C CYS A 487 18.51 30.89 4.79
N SER A 488 17.87 32.04 4.61
CA SER A 488 17.47 32.53 3.27
C SER A 488 18.63 32.71 2.31
N SER A 489 19.73 33.32 2.78
CA SER A 489 20.92 33.57 1.94
C SER A 489 21.61 32.28 1.50
N LEU A 490 21.40 31.20 2.26
CA LEU A 490 21.90 29.85 1.98
C LEU A 490 20.87 28.98 1.25
N GLU A 491 19.70 29.53 0.89
CA GLU A 491 18.57 28.81 0.27
C GLU A 491 18.06 27.63 1.13
N VAL A 492 18.21 27.71 2.45
CA VAL A 492 17.71 26.73 3.41
C VAL A 492 16.34 27.20 3.92
N PRO A 493 15.24 26.49 3.60
CA PRO A 493 13.91 26.84 4.08
C PRO A 493 13.80 26.70 5.60
N PHE A 494 13.12 27.66 6.23
CA PHE A 494 12.84 27.66 7.66
C PHE A 494 11.32 27.62 7.90
N VAL A 495 10.85 26.58 8.62
CA VAL A 495 9.46 26.45 9.08
C VAL A 495 9.37 26.79 10.56
N SER A 496 8.57 27.80 10.90
CA SER A 496 8.32 28.14 12.30
C SER A 496 7.24 27.23 12.89
N VAL A 497 7.42 26.81 14.14
CA VAL A 497 6.42 26.09 14.93
C VAL A 497 6.12 26.84 16.22
N SER A 498 4.86 26.83 16.65
CA SER A 498 4.41 27.47 17.90
C SER A 498 4.51 29.01 17.96
N SER A 499 5.20 29.66 17.02
CA SER A 499 5.29 31.13 16.92
C SER A 499 4.77 31.69 15.59
N ALA A 500 4.63 33.02 15.52
CA ALA A 500 3.91 33.74 14.46
C ALA A 500 4.55 33.65 13.05
N VAL A 501 3.72 33.97 12.03
CA VAL A 501 4.09 33.93 10.59
C VAL A 501 5.24 34.86 10.24
N GLU A 502 5.30 36.02 10.89
CA GLU A 502 6.33 37.05 10.68
C GLU A 502 7.74 36.54 11.00
N GLU A 503 7.82 35.41 11.73
CA GLU A 503 9.06 34.78 12.12
C GLU A 503 9.37 33.51 11.28
N SER A 504 8.82 33.41 10.06
CA SER A 504 9.01 32.27 9.16
C SER A 504 9.43 32.68 7.74
N HIS A 505 10.27 31.86 7.09
CA HIS A 505 10.66 32.07 5.68
C HIS A 505 9.76 31.33 4.69
N GLN A 506 9.10 30.26 5.15
CA GLN A 506 8.29 29.40 4.29
C GLN A 506 6.88 29.21 4.84
N HIS A 507 6.78 28.63 6.04
CA HIS A 507 5.52 28.33 6.70
C HIS A 507 5.63 28.56 8.22
N ALA A 508 4.51 28.91 8.84
CA ALA A 508 4.33 28.86 10.28
C ALA A 508 3.21 27.88 10.62
N ILE A 509 3.47 26.96 11.54
CA ILE A 509 2.49 25.99 12.02
C ILE A 509 2.25 26.29 13.51
N THR A 510 1.18 27.02 13.78
CA THR A 510 0.82 27.51 15.13
C THR A 510 -0.69 27.71 15.23
N MET A 511 -1.25 28.25 16.31
CA MET A 511 -2.61 28.79 16.31
C MET A 511 -2.56 30.31 16.18
N SER A 512 -3.66 30.94 15.73
CA SER A 512 -3.81 32.37 15.98
C SER A 512 -4.05 32.63 17.47
N HIS A 513 -3.02 33.10 18.19
CA HIS A 513 -3.09 33.33 19.64
C HIS A 513 -4.16 34.36 20.03
N TYR A 514 -4.24 35.47 19.29
CA TYR A 514 -5.27 36.50 19.48
C TYR A 514 -6.68 35.93 19.30
N ASN A 515 -6.96 35.31 18.15
CA ASN A 515 -8.32 34.84 17.83
C ASN A 515 -8.76 33.67 18.71
N SER A 516 -7.81 32.79 19.08
CA SER A 516 -8.06 31.70 20.02
C SER A 516 -8.46 32.24 21.38
N ALA A 517 -7.76 33.27 21.87
CA ALA A 517 -8.07 33.89 23.15
C ALA A 517 -9.35 34.71 23.11
N TYR A 518 -9.63 35.39 22.00
CA TYR A 518 -10.90 36.09 21.77
C TYR A 518 -12.08 35.10 21.88
N ALA A 519 -12.01 33.97 21.16
CA ALA A 519 -13.03 32.92 21.20
C ALA A 519 -13.14 32.24 22.57
N ALA A 520 -12.00 32.01 23.26
CA ALA A 520 -11.98 31.51 24.64
C ALA A 520 -12.69 32.48 25.60
N SER A 521 -12.45 33.77 25.43
CA SER A 521 -13.02 34.82 26.27
C SER A 521 -14.52 34.97 26.05
N GLN A 522 -15.02 34.81 24.82
CA GLN A 522 -16.46 34.74 24.54
C GLN A 522 -17.14 33.63 25.35
N LYS A 523 -16.50 32.46 25.48
CA LYS A 523 -17.04 31.34 26.28
C LYS A 523 -17.05 31.65 27.78
N MET A 524 -16.03 32.34 28.27
CA MET A 524 -16.00 32.79 29.67
C MET A 524 -17.08 33.84 29.94
N ILE A 525 -17.34 34.75 28.98
CA ILE A 525 -18.43 35.72 29.04
C ILE A 525 -19.79 35.00 29.09
N GLU A 526 -20.01 34.02 28.21
CA GLU A 526 -21.21 33.16 28.21
C GLU A 526 -21.40 32.40 29.53
N ALA A 527 -20.29 31.99 30.16
CA ALA A 527 -20.28 31.33 31.48
C ALA A 527 -20.54 32.30 32.65
N GLY A 528 -20.69 33.60 32.40
CA GLY A 528 -21.06 34.61 33.41
C GLY A 528 -19.89 35.42 33.99
N MET A 529 -18.77 35.53 33.26
CA MET A 529 -17.67 36.41 33.63
C MET A 529 -18.11 37.88 33.70
N LYS A 530 -17.72 38.57 34.78
CA LYS A 530 -17.96 39.99 35.06
C LYS A 530 -16.66 40.78 35.16
N ARG A 531 -15.57 40.15 35.58
CA ARG A 531 -14.22 40.74 35.64
C ARG A 531 -13.21 39.75 35.10
N GLY A 532 -12.41 40.13 34.11
CA GLY A 532 -11.45 39.24 33.44
C GLY A 532 -10.00 39.60 33.76
N TYR A 533 -9.21 38.59 34.14
CA TYR A 533 -7.75 38.69 34.31
C TYR A 533 -7.05 37.74 33.35
N CYS A 534 -5.98 38.21 32.71
CA CYS A 534 -5.05 37.37 31.97
C CYS A 534 -3.92 36.92 32.90
N VAL A 535 -3.50 35.64 32.88
CA VAL A 535 -2.43 35.13 33.75
C VAL A 535 -1.28 34.58 32.92
N GLN A 536 -0.12 35.26 32.94
CA GLN A 536 1.06 34.90 32.15
C GLN A 536 2.37 34.80 32.95
N TRP A 537 3.32 33.97 32.51
CA TRP A 537 4.57 33.70 33.23
C TRP A 537 5.80 34.47 32.74
N HIS A 538 5.81 34.95 31.49
CA HIS A 538 6.83 35.84 30.94
C HIS A 538 6.24 36.76 29.86
N LEU A 539 7.03 37.73 29.42
CA LEU A 539 6.69 38.61 28.31
C LEU A 539 7.09 37.94 26.98
N SER A 540 6.14 37.78 26.07
CA SER A 540 6.36 37.44 24.67
C SER A 540 5.19 37.94 23.82
N ASN A 541 5.47 38.24 22.54
CA ASN A 541 4.46 38.77 21.62
C ASN A 541 3.25 37.82 21.51
N ASP A 542 3.48 36.51 21.44
CA ASP A 542 2.44 35.49 21.32
C ASP A 542 1.52 35.40 22.55
N LEU A 543 2.05 35.56 23.76
CA LEU A 543 1.26 35.53 25.00
C LEU A 543 0.50 36.84 25.21
N ASP A 544 1.12 37.97 24.84
CA ASP A 544 0.48 39.28 24.86
C ASP A 544 -0.74 39.32 23.92
N ASP A 545 -0.65 38.69 22.73
CA ASP A 545 -1.77 38.52 21.81
C ASP A 545 -2.95 37.78 22.45
N ARG A 546 -2.70 36.77 23.29
CA ARG A 546 -3.77 36.09 24.03
C ARG A 546 -4.46 37.05 25.02
N CYS A 547 -3.69 37.87 25.73
CA CYS A 547 -4.25 38.86 26.63
C CYS A 547 -5.01 39.98 25.89
N PHE A 548 -4.56 40.38 24.69
CA PHE A 548 -5.29 41.31 23.83
C PHE A 548 -6.61 40.73 23.35
N GLY A 549 -6.64 39.45 22.97
CA GLY A 549 -7.87 38.76 22.61
C GLY A 549 -8.91 38.78 23.74
N LEU A 550 -8.48 38.61 25.00
CA LEU A 550 -9.37 38.76 26.18
C LEU A 550 -9.90 40.18 26.34
N ARG A 551 -9.01 41.19 26.29
CA ARG A 551 -9.39 42.59 26.41
C ARG A 551 -10.43 42.98 25.36
N ASP A 552 -10.18 42.60 24.11
CA ASP A 552 -11.00 43.02 22.97
C ASP A 552 -12.33 42.25 22.94
N ALA A 553 -12.36 40.96 23.29
CA ALA A 553 -13.61 40.21 23.46
C ALA A 553 -14.53 40.81 24.54
N ILE A 554 -13.95 41.27 25.66
CA ILE A 554 -14.69 41.98 26.71
C ILE A 554 -15.26 43.29 26.16
N ALA A 555 -14.43 44.09 25.47
CA ALA A 555 -14.84 45.38 24.90
C ALA A 555 -15.96 45.22 23.86
N ASP A 556 -15.84 44.23 22.98
CA ASP A 556 -16.78 43.96 21.89
C ASP A 556 -18.11 43.35 22.37
N SER A 557 -18.12 42.72 23.55
CA SER A 557 -19.34 42.11 24.11
C SER A 557 -20.47 43.12 24.35
N GLY A 558 -20.13 44.40 24.56
CA GLY A 558 -21.09 45.45 24.94
C GLY A 558 -21.76 45.23 26.30
N LEU A 559 -21.28 44.27 27.10
CA LEU A 559 -21.76 43.97 28.45
C LEU A 559 -20.97 44.78 29.50
N ASP A 560 -21.54 44.93 30.69
CA ASP A 560 -20.88 45.58 31.84
C ASP A 560 -19.85 44.63 32.48
N ILE A 561 -18.79 44.33 31.73
CA ILE A 561 -17.69 43.44 32.09
C ILE A 561 -16.38 44.25 32.10
N THR A 562 -15.57 44.11 33.14
CA THR A 562 -14.32 44.86 33.30
C THR A 562 -13.11 43.99 32.98
N TYR A 563 -12.22 44.47 32.11
CA TYR A 563 -10.88 43.90 31.95
C TYR A 563 -9.96 44.49 33.03
N GLU A 564 -9.46 43.65 33.93
CA GLU A 564 -8.70 44.08 35.11
C GLU A 564 -7.19 44.11 34.87
N GLY A 565 -6.73 43.51 33.76
CA GLY A 565 -5.34 43.51 33.34
C GLY A 565 -4.69 42.14 33.37
N VAL A 566 -3.36 42.16 33.43
CA VAL A 566 -2.52 40.97 33.34
C VAL A 566 -1.80 40.73 34.66
N ILE A 567 -1.82 39.49 35.14
CA ILE A 567 -1.12 39.02 36.33
C ILE A 567 0.21 38.42 35.89
N TYR A 568 1.31 38.89 36.52
CA TYR A 568 2.67 38.46 36.25
C TYR A 568 3.38 37.98 37.52
N PRO A 569 4.28 36.99 37.43
CA PRO A 569 5.23 36.71 38.51
C PRO A 569 6.23 37.87 38.68
N PRO A 570 6.78 38.08 39.89
CA PRO A 570 7.84 39.08 40.13
C PRO A 570 9.10 38.82 39.28
N GLU A 571 9.76 39.88 38.81
CA GLU A 571 11.00 39.77 38.00
C GLU A 571 12.12 38.96 38.71
N GLY A 572 12.83 38.13 37.93
CA GLY A 572 14.02 37.40 38.39
C GLY A 572 13.73 36.06 39.08
N GLN A 573 12.50 35.57 38.96
CA GLN A 573 12.02 34.34 39.60
C GLN A 573 11.60 33.30 38.53
N THR A 574 12.49 32.37 38.17
CA THR A 574 12.15 31.17 37.36
C THR A 574 11.58 30.08 38.27
N TYR A 575 10.26 29.91 38.27
CA TYR A 575 9.58 28.97 39.17
C TYR A 575 8.68 28.01 38.39
N HIS A 576 9.25 27.23 37.49
CA HIS A 576 8.58 26.00 37.08
C HIS A 576 8.46 25.12 38.35
N ASP A 577 7.23 24.77 38.74
CA ASP A 577 6.87 23.81 39.81
C ASP A 577 6.54 24.33 41.23
N ASN A 578 6.34 25.63 41.47
CA ASN A 578 5.87 26.12 42.78
C ASN A 578 4.38 26.53 42.79
N VAL A 579 3.52 25.52 42.90
CA VAL A 579 2.05 25.63 42.97
C VAL A 579 1.57 26.66 44.00
N LEU A 580 2.18 26.68 45.20
CA LEU A 580 1.79 27.60 46.28
C LEU A 580 2.19 29.05 45.99
N LEU A 581 3.29 29.26 45.27
CA LEU A 581 3.68 30.59 44.82
C LEU A 581 2.68 31.13 43.79
N TYR A 582 2.23 30.29 42.84
CA TYR A 582 1.24 30.69 41.85
C TYR A 582 -0.11 31.04 42.47
N GLN A 583 -0.58 30.21 43.39
CA GLN A 583 -1.79 30.52 44.18
C GLN A 583 -1.65 31.88 44.87
N LYS A 584 -0.49 32.13 45.49
CA LYS A 584 -0.23 33.39 46.19
C LYS A 584 -0.18 34.60 45.24
N ILE A 585 0.46 34.48 44.07
CA ILE A 585 0.53 35.58 43.09
C ILE A 585 -0.87 36.00 42.66
N VAL A 586 -1.72 35.03 42.28
CA VAL A 586 -3.10 35.33 41.85
C VAL A 586 -3.90 35.93 43.01
N HIS A 587 -3.76 35.37 44.22
CA HIS A 587 -4.42 35.90 45.41
C HIS A 587 -3.98 37.34 45.74
N ASP A 588 -2.69 37.65 45.71
CA ASP A 588 -2.15 38.98 46.07
C ASP A 588 -2.56 40.07 45.06
N PHE A 589 -2.82 39.72 43.80
CA PHE A 589 -3.29 40.64 42.76
C PHE A 589 -4.80 40.93 42.83
N ILE A 590 -5.58 40.05 43.46
CA ILE A 590 -7.04 40.20 43.60
C ILE A 590 -7.34 40.74 45.01
N PRO A 591 -7.98 41.92 45.17
CA PRO A 591 -8.16 42.55 46.48
C PRO A 591 -8.88 41.66 47.52
N GLU A 592 -8.32 41.54 48.75
CA GLU A 592 -8.84 40.69 49.85
C GLU A 592 -10.29 40.98 50.28
N GLU A 593 -10.80 42.20 50.07
CA GLU A 593 -12.18 42.61 50.41
C GLU A 593 -13.19 42.48 49.23
N GLY A 594 -12.75 41.96 48.08
CA GLY A 594 -13.54 41.90 46.85
C GLY A 594 -14.57 40.76 46.79
N ASP A 595 -15.65 41.00 46.06
CA ASP A 595 -16.57 39.94 45.61
C ASP A 595 -15.86 39.08 44.55
N TRP A 596 -15.66 37.79 44.85
CA TRP A 596 -15.04 36.81 43.93
C TRP A 596 -16.04 36.26 42.90
N GLU A 597 -17.31 36.66 42.99
CA GLU A 597 -18.36 36.25 42.07
C GLU A 597 -18.16 36.82 40.66
N GLY A 598 -17.99 35.92 39.68
CA GLY A 598 -17.85 36.30 38.26
C GLY A 598 -16.45 36.78 37.88
N ILE A 599 -15.42 36.52 38.70
CA ILE A 599 -14.03 36.68 38.27
C ILE A 599 -13.69 35.53 37.30
N GLY A 600 -13.19 35.87 36.12
CA GLY A 600 -12.64 34.95 35.14
C GLY A 600 -11.12 35.07 35.06
N LEU A 601 -10.42 33.94 35.23
CA LEU A 601 -8.98 33.82 34.98
C LEU A 601 -8.77 33.09 33.66
N LEU A 602 -8.16 33.78 32.69
CA LEU A 602 -7.66 33.14 31.48
C LEU A 602 -6.18 32.79 31.69
N LEU A 603 -5.90 31.52 31.90
CA LEU A 603 -4.55 31.01 32.04
C LEU A 603 -3.96 30.85 30.65
N VAL A 604 -2.95 31.66 30.29
CA VAL A 604 -2.37 31.59 28.94
C VAL A 604 -1.29 30.52 28.80
N SER A 605 -1.07 29.71 29.83
CA SER A 605 -0.17 28.54 29.83
C SER A 605 -0.46 27.58 30.99
N ASP A 606 -0.07 26.31 30.83
CA ASP A 606 -0.27 25.21 31.80
C ASP A 606 0.17 25.46 33.27
N PRO A 607 1.32 26.10 33.60
CA PRO A 607 1.88 26.10 34.95
C PRO A 607 0.99 26.69 36.06
N PHE A 608 0.02 27.55 35.69
CA PHE A 608 -0.88 28.21 36.64
C PHE A 608 -2.11 27.38 37.01
N ALA A 609 -2.40 26.31 36.27
CA ALA A 609 -3.65 25.56 36.40
C ALA A 609 -3.91 25.09 37.84
N GLU A 610 -2.97 24.35 38.42
CA GLU A 610 -3.11 23.78 39.77
C GLU A 610 -3.22 24.86 40.86
N GLY A 611 -2.44 25.94 40.75
CA GLY A 611 -2.48 27.06 41.70
C GLY A 611 -3.81 27.82 41.65
N SER A 612 -4.34 28.08 40.46
CA SER A 612 -5.65 28.72 40.25
C SER A 612 -6.80 27.83 40.71
N VAL A 613 -6.67 26.53 40.53
CA VAL A 613 -7.64 25.53 40.97
C VAL A 613 -7.67 25.46 42.51
N LEU A 614 -6.53 25.44 43.20
CA LEU A 614 -6.47 25.56 44.66
C LEU A 614 -7.08 26.86 45.20
N LEU A 615 -7.01 27.95 44.44
CA LEU A 615 -7.68 29.20 44.79
C LEU A 615 -9.20 29.09 44.65
N GLN A 616 -9.70 28.34 43.67
CA GLN A 616 -11.12 28.04 43.51
C GLN A 616 -11.70 27.24 44.70
N ASP A 617 -10.90 26.42 45.40
CA ASP A 617 -11.34 25.76 46.64
C ASP A 617 -11.71 26.76 47.74
N GLN A 618 -11.06 27.93 47.75
CA GLN A 618 -11.35 29.03 48.67
C GLN A 618 -12.44 29.96 48.11
N HIS A 619 -12.54 30.05 46.77
CA HIS A 619 -13.46 30.91 46.05
C HIS A 619 -14.22 30.13 44.95
N PRO A 620 -15.28 29.35 45.31
CA PRO A 620 -15.92 28.41 44.39
C PRO A 620 -16.63 29.01 43.16
N LYS A 621 -16.79 30.34 43.11
CA LYS A 621 -17.41 31.07 41.99
C LYS A 621 -16.38 31.59 40.97
N LEU A 622 -15.11 31.27 41.15
CA LEU A 622 -14.02 31.63 40.22
C LEU A 622 -14.17 30.82 38.94
N LEU A 623 -14.23 31.51 37.80
CA LEU A 623 -14.24 30.90 36.47
C LEU A 623 -12.81 30.80 35.96
N ILE A 624 -12.42 29.65 35.42
CA ILE A 624 -11.06 29.41 34.93
C ILE A 624 -11.17 28.86 33.50
N GLY A 625 -10.51 29.51 32.55
CA GLY A 625 -10.24 28.97 31.21
C GLY A 625 -8.73 28.78 31.07
N ALA A 626 -8.29 27.70 30.42
CA ALA A 626 -6.87 27.40 30.30
C ALA A 626 -6.45 27.18 28.84
N PHE A 627 -5.30 27.72 28.47
CA PHE A 627 -4.53 27.28 27.31
C PHE A 627 -3.66 26.09 27.69
N ASP A 628 -3.35 25.29 26.67
CA ASP A 628 -2.64 24.01 26.75
C ASP A 628 -3.51 22.88 27.34
N SER A 629 -3.14 21.64 27.05
CA SER A 629 -3.94 20.44 27.33
C SER A 629 -3.15 19.39 28.13
N GLY A 630 -2.29 19.84 29.04
CA GLY A 630 -1.54 18.97 29.94
C GLY A 630 -2.44 18.11 30.84
N GLU A 631 -1.88 17.01 31.37
CA GLU A 631 -2.62 16.00 32.16
C GLU A 631 -3.46 16.62 33.29
N LYS A 632 -2.87 17.55 34.08
CA LYS A 632 -3.59 18.23 35.17
C LYS A 632 -4.71 19.13 34.67
N VAL A 633 -4.51 19.86 33.56
CA VAL A 633 -5.55 20.71 32.98
C VAL A 633 -6.74 19.86 32.53
N LEU A 634 -6.48 18.75 31.82
CA LEU A 634 -7.52 17.83 31.38
C LEU A 634 -8.28 17.20 32.56
N GLN A 635 -7.57 16.83 33.63
CA GLN A 635 -8.20 16.36 34.87
C GLN A 635 -9.14 17.42 35.45
N TYR A 636 -8.72 18.68 35.53
CA TYR A 636 -9.56 19.75 36.09
C TYR A 636 -10.71 20.18 35.18
N VAL A 637 -10.61 19.95 33.87
CA VAL A 637 -11.74 20.08 32.95
C VAL A 637 -12.78 19.00 33.24
N ASP A 638 -12.37 17.74 33.44
CA ASP A 638 -13.27 16.64 33.80
C ASP A 638 -13.97 16.85 35.16
N GLU A 639 -13.22 17.38 36.12
CA GLU A 639 -13.76 17.75 37.44
C GLU A 639 -14.70 18.99 37.38
N GLY A 640 -14.82 19.66 36.23
CA GLY A 640 -15.62 20.87 36.05
C GLY A 640 -15.04 22.11 36.74
N ARG A 641 -13.76 22.07 37.11
CA ARG A 641 -13.04 23.15 37.79
C ARG A 641 -12.44 24.16 36.82
N ILE A 642 -12.06 23.70 35.63
CA ILE A 642 -11.68 24.52 34.48
C ILE A 642 -12.81 24.39 33.43
N LEU A 643 -13.29 25.52 32.91
CA LEU A 643 -14.41 25.57 31.97
C LEU A 643 -14.10 24.90 30.63
N PHE A 644 -12.87 25.07 30.16
CA PHE A 644 -12.36 24.49 28.93
C PHE A 644 -10.83 24.57 28.91
N ALA A 645 -10.22 23.68 28.13
CA ALA A 645 -8.82 23.78 27.71
C ALA A 645 -8.73 24.16 26.22
N VAL A 646 -7.67 24.87 25.82
CA VAL A 646 -7.39 25.26 24.44
C VAL A 646 -6.12 24.55 23.96
N ASP A 647 -6.30 23.52 23.13
CA ASP A 647 -5.22 22.71 22.58
C ASP A 647 -4.70 23.31 21.27
N GLN A 648 -3.37 23.42 21.15
CA GLN A 648 -2.66 23.95 19.98
C GLN A 648 -2.29 22.85 18.97
N GLN A 649 -2.51 21.58 19.30
CA GLN A 649 -2.11 20.38 18.55
C GLN A 649 -0.62 20.35 18.19
N PRO A 650 0.29 20.27 19.18
CA PRO A 650 1.75 20.21 18.96
C PRO A 650 2.19 19.06 18.04
N TYR A 651 1.42 17.97 17.97
CA TYR A 651 1.71 16.87 17.04
C TYR A 651 1.70 17.34 15.58
N LEU A 652 0.71 18.14 15.16
CA LEU A 652 0.66 18.69 13.80
C LEU A 652 1.84 19.62 13.52
N GLN A 653 2.24 20.42 14.52
CA GLN A 653 3.35 21.36 14.40
C GLN A 653 4.65 20.64 14.07
N GLY A 654 5.01 19.59 14.82
CA GLY A 654 6.21 18.80 14.55
C GLY A 654 6.12 17.97 13.27
N TYR A 655 5.00 17.28 13.08
CA TYR A 655 4.84 16.35 11.95
C TYR A 655 4.82 17.08 10.59
N LEU A 656 4.03 18.16 10.47
CA LEU A 656 3.93 18.90 9.22
C LEU A 656 5.19 19.72 8.92
N ALA A 657 5.93 20.18 9.93
CA ALA A 657 7.19 20.89 9.70
C ALA A 657 8.18 20.03 8.92
N VAL A 658 8.40 18.80 9.36
CA VAL A 658 9.29 17.85 8.67
C VAL A 658 8.73 17.46 7.29
N ARG A 659 7.42 17.20 7.18
CA ARG A 659 6.82 16.81 5.89
C ARG A 659 6.87 17.91 4.84
N LEU A 660 6.57 19.16 5.19
CA LEU A 660 6.61 20.29 4.26
C LEU A 660 8.03 20.55 3.77
N LEU A 661 9.02 20.52 4.66
CA LEU A 661 10.43 20.64 4.32
C LEU A 661 10.89 19.49 3.41
N ALA A 662 10.48 18.26 3.70
CA ALA A 662 10.82 17.09 2.88
C ALA A 662 10.20 17.16 1.48
N TRP A 663 8.92 17.53 1.36
CA TRP A 663 8.29 17.74 0.06
C TRP A 663 8.95 18.87 -0.72
N TYR A 664 9.35 19.95 -0.05
CA TYR A 664 10.10 21.02 -0.70
C TYR A 664 11.48 20.55 -1.17
N ALA A 665 12.23 19.81 -0.35
CA ALA A 665 13.52 19.25 -0.72
C ALA A 665 13.41 18.30 -1.92
N HIS A 666 12.35 17.48 -1.96
CA HIS A 666 12.08 16.49 -2.99
C HIS A 666 11.56 17.09 -4.30
N THR A 667 10.63 18.05 -4.23
CA THR A 667 9.83 18.50 -5.40
C THR A 667 10.00 19.98 -5.74
N LYS A 668 10.57 20.79 -4.82
CA LYS A 668 10.54 22.27 -4.83
C LYS A 668 9.13 22.86 -4.85
N GLN A 669 8.11 22.09 -4.47
CA GLN A 669 6.76 22.59 -4.25
C GLN A 669 6.59 23.03 -2.80
N SER A 670 5.83 24.09 -2.56
CA SER A 670 5.47 24.59 -1.23
C SER A 670 4.03 25.11 -1.25
N LEU A 671 3.31 25.04 -0.13
CA LEU A 671 1.98 25.64 -0.08
C LEU A 671 2.08 27.16 -0.34
N PHE A 672 1.04 27.73 -0.94
CA PHE A 672 0.89 29.18 -1.03
C PHE A 672 0.45 29.76 0.32
N THR A 673 -0.37 29.02 1.07
CA THR A 673 -0.73 29.39 2.45
C THR A 673 0.51 29.32 3.35
N GLN A 674 0.87 30.46 3.96
CA GLN A 674 2.01 30.57 4.88
C GLN A 674 1.66 30.11 6.29
N LEU A 675 0.47 30.47 6.81
CA LEU A 675 0.00 30.07 8.13
C LEU A 675 -0.86 28.79 8.06
N LEU A 676 -0.38 27.71 8.65
CA LEU A 676 -1.12 26.47 8.82
C LEU A 676 -1.58 26.38 10.27
N GLU A 677 -2.85 26.72 10.54
CA GLU A 677 -3.28 26.73 11.94
C GLU A 677 -3.47 25.32 12.48
N SER A 678 -2.73 24.94 13.52
CA SER A 678 -2.88 23.64 14.18
C SER A 678 -3.93 23.67 15.31
N GLY A 679 -4.44 24.85 15.67
CA GLY A 679 -5.47 25.06 16.70
C GLY A 679 -6.22 26.38 16.48
N PRO A 680 -7.21 26.73 17.32
CA PRO A 680 -7.49 26.15 18.62
C PRO A 680 -8.50 25.00 18.58
N GLN A 681 -8.19 23.91 19.30
CA GLN A 681 -9.18 22.91 19.67
C GLN A 681 -9.65 23.13 21.11
N PHE A 682 -10.94 23.44 21.28
CA PHE A 682 -11.54 23.55 22.61
C PHE A 682 -11.90 22.17 23.17
N ILE A 683 -11.46 21.89 24.39
CA ILE A 683 -11.74 20.67 25.14
C ILE A 683 -12.62 21.03 26.33
N TYR A 684 -13.84 20.49 26.39
CA TYR A 684 -14.81 20.74 27.46
C TYR A 684 -15.01 19.55 28.40
N GLU A 685 -14.59 18.37 27.96
CA GLU A 685 -14.67 17.12 28.69
C GLU A 685 -13.35 16.40 28.50
N ALA A 686 -12.90 15.64 29.50
CA ALA A 686 -11.66 14.89 29.32
C ALA A 686 -11.81 13.91 28.14
N PRO A 687 -10.75 13.76 27.33
CA PRO A 687 -10.72 12.74 26.29
C PRO A 687 -10.96 11.34 26.88
N SER A 688 -11.45 10.40 26.05
CA SER A 688 -11.62 9.00 26.49
C SER A 688 -10.32 8.42 27.03
N ALA A 689 -10.40 7.40 27.89
CA ALA A 689 -9.21 6.75 28.46
C ALA A 689 -8.26 6.23 27.35
N GLU A 690 -8.83 5.77 26.23
CA GLU A 690 -8.09 5.35 25.05
C GLU A 690 -7.33 6.52 24.41
N LEU A 691 -7.97 7.67 24.18
CA LEU A 691 -7.30 8.86 23.62
C LEU A 691 -6.27 9.45 24.59
N GLN A 692 -6.50 9.39 25.90
CA GLN A 692 -5.49 9.76 26.89
C GLN A 692 -4.28 8.83 26.85
N ALA A 693 -4.49 7.52 26.71
CA ALA A 693 -3.41 6.55 26.53
C ALA A 693 -2.64 6.80 25.23
N CYS A 694 -3.32 7.12 24.12
CA CYS A 694 -2.69 7.53 22.87
C CYS A 694 -1.84 8.80 23.04
N LYS A 695 -2.36 9.83 23.72
CA LYS A 695 -1.62 11.07 24.03
C LYS A 695 -0.40 10.78 24.90
N ALA A 696 -0.52 9.92 25.91
CA ALA A 696 0.60 9.51 26.77
C ALA A 696 1.66 8.71 26.00
N ALA A 697 1.24 7.85 25.08
CA ALA A 697 2.11 7.14 24.12
C ALA A 697 2.57 8.04 22.95
N LYS A 698 2.24 9.34 22.97
CA LYS A 698 2.58 10.34 21.94
C LYS A 698 2.18 9.90 20.52
N PHE A 699 1.13 9.09 20.39
CA PHE A 699 0.63 8.50 19.14
C PHE A 699 1.69 7.66 18.39
N ASP A 700 2.48 6.87 19.13
CA ASP A 700 3.47 5.97 18.55
C ASP A 700 2.85 5.00 17.52
N VAL A 701 3.60 4.72 16.45
CA VAL A 701 3.14 3.97 15.28
C VAL A 701 3.90 2.66 15.22
N CYS A 702 3.17 1.56 15.04
CA CYS A 702 3.81 0.26 14.97
C CYS A 702 4.83 0.20 13.81
N PRO A 703 6.00 -0.43 14.02
CA PRO A 703 6.97 -0.64 12.96
C PRO A 703 6.33 -1.45 11.82
N GLU A 704 6.79 -1.22 10.60
CA GLU A 704 6.25 -1.85 9.40
C GLU A 704 6.26 -3.37 9.56
N ALA A 705 5.08 -3.99 9.51
CA ALA A 705 4.96 -5.43 9.59
C ALA A 705 5.56 -6.02 8.32
N VAL A 706 6.77 -6.56 8.41
CA VAL A 706 7.43 -7.29 7.32
C VAL A 706 6.44 -8.33 6.78
N PHE A 707 6.13 -8.27 5.49
CA PHE A 707 5.22 -9.24 4.88
C PHE A 707 5.92 -10.61 4.83
N TYR A 708 5.58 -11.49 5.78
CA TYR A 708 6.14 -12.84 5.84
C TYR A 708 5.44 -13.76 4.83
N ASN A 709 6.00 -13.86 3.62
CA ASN A 709 5.58 -14.90 2.68
C ASN A 709 6.09 -16.26 3.16
N LYS A 710 5.19 -17.08 3.73
CA LYS A 710 5.50 -18.38 4.34
C LYS A 710 5.64 -19.54 3.35
N ASN A 711 5.51 -19.29 2.04
CA ASN A 711 5.53 -20.31 0.97
C ASN A 711 4.68 -21.56 1.30
N GLN A 712 3.49 -21.34 1.87
CA GLN A 712 2.58 -22.40 2.29
C GLN A 712 1.90 -23.06 1.09
N LEU A 713 1.41 -24.28 1.28
CA LEU A 713 0.88 -25.12 0.22
C LEU A 713 -0.57 -24.79 -0.16
N ASP A 714 -1.18 -23.72 0.36
CA ASP A 714 -2.62 -23.46 0.28
C ASP A 714 -3.18 -23.47 -1.15
N GLN A 715 -2.42 -22.93 -2.12
CA GLN A 715 -2.85 -22.89 -3.52
C GLN A 715 -2.74 -24.26 -4.22
N VAL A 716 -1.75 -25.09 -3.87
CA VAL A 716 -1.46 -26.38 -4.53
C VAL A 716 -2.05 -27.59 -3.81
N ARG A 717 -2.32 -27.48 -2.50
CA ARG A 717 -2.86 -28.54 -1.62
C ARG A 717 -4.16 -29.14 -2.16
N PRO A 718 -5.16 -28.37 -2.62
CA PRO A 718 -6.41 -28.93 -3.14
C PRO A 718 -6.18 -29.86 -4.34
N PHE A 719 -5.24 -29.52 -5.23
CA PHE A 719 -4.92 -30.35 -6.39
C PHE A 719 -4.30 -31.68 -5.98
N GLY A 720 -3.32 -31.67 -5.07
CA GLY A 720 -2.68 -32.90 -4.58
C GLY A 720 -3.66 -33.83 -3.88
N LEU A 721 -4.51 -33.30 -3.00
CA LEU A 721 -5.55 -34.07 -2.32
C LEU A 721 -6.59 -34.64 -3.29
N ALA A 722 -6.97 -33.89 -4.33
CA ALA A 722 -7.84 -34.39 -5.39
C ALA A 722 -7.22 -35.60 -6.12
N PHE A 723 -5.93 -35.54 -6.48
CA PHE A 723 -5.22 -36.67 -7.07
C PHE A 723 -5.19 -37.89 -6.15
N ALA A 724 -4.87 -37.70 -4.87
CA ALA A 724 -4.87 -38.78 -3.88
C ALA A 724 -6.24 -39.48 -3.81
N CYS A 725 -7.32 -38.71 -3.71
CA CYS A 725 -8.69 -39.21 -3.70
C CYS A 725 -9.02 -40.01 -4.97
N ILE A 726 -8.66 -39.50 -6.14
CA ILE A 726 -8.91 -40.18 -7.43
C ILE A 726 -8.17 -41.52 -7.49
N LEU A 727 -6.89 -41.56 -7.09
CA LEU A 727 -6.07 -42.77 -7.14
C LEU A 727 -6.58 -43.84 -6.17
N ILE A 728 -6.94 -43.44 -4.94
CA ILE A 728 -7.51 -44.34 -3.93
C ILE A 728 -8.85 -44.89 -4.42
N ALA A 729 -9.75 -44.02 -4.91
CA ALA A 729 -11.05 -44.43 -5.43
C ALA A 729 -10.91 -45.39 -6.63
N LEU A 730 -10.01 -45.10 -7.56
CA LEU A 730 -9.73 -45.97 -8.70
C LEU A 730 -9.20 -47.34 -8.25
N SER A 731 -8.28 -47.36 -7.30
CA SER A 731 -7.71 -48.60 -6.76
C SER A 731 -8.77 -49.47 -6.08
N LEU A 732 -9.61 -48.87 -5.23
CA LEU A 732 -10.71 -49.56 -4.55
C LEU A 732 -11.76 -50.09 -5.55
N ALA A 733 -12.08 -49.30 -6.58
CA ALA A 733 -12.99 -49.73 -7.66
C ALA A 733 -12.42 -50.94 -8.42
N LEU A 734 -11.11 -50.99 -8.67
CA LEU A 734 -10.44 -52.11 -9.33
C LEU A 734 -10.37 -53.36 -8.43
N ILE A 735 -10.26 -53.21 -7.11
CA ILE A 735 -10.41 -54.32 -6.15
C ILE A 735 -11.82 -54.90 -6.25
N ALA A 736 -12.85 -54.05 -6.15
CA ALA A 736 -14.24 -54.47 -6.24
C ALA A 736 -14.54 -55.17 -7.59
N TRP A 737 -14.02 -54.62 -8.69
CA TRP A 737 -14.11 -55.24 -10.00
C TRP A 737 -13.43 -56.61 -10.07
N THR A 738 -12.24 -56.75 -9.48
CA THR A 738 -11.49 -58.02 -9.45
C THR A 738 -12.23 -59.08 -8.66
N VAL A 739 -12.76 -58.74 -7.48
CA VAL A 739 -13.55 -59.67 -6.64
C VAL A 739 -14.83 -60.09 -7.34
N LYS A 740 -15.53 -59.16 -8.01
CA LYS A 740 -16.75 -59.46 -8.77
C LYS A 740 -16.47 -60.40 -9.96
N ASN A 741 -15.38 -60.19 -10.68
CA ASN A 741 -15.06 -60.90 -11.91
C ASN A 741 -14.09 -62.07 -11.74
N GLN A 742 -13.76 -62.47 -10.51
CA GLN A 742 -12.79 -63.54 -10.21
C GLN A 742 -13.10 -64.91 -10.85
N ARG A 743 -14.37 -65.14 -11.24
CA ARG A 743 -14.80 -66.37 -11.92
C ARG A 743 -14.59 -66.34 -13.44
N VAL A 744 -14.37 -65.17 -14.03
CA VAL A 744 -14.10 -65.01 -15.46
C VAL A 744 -12.72 -65.59 -15.79
N GLN A 745 -12.63 -66.37 -16.88
CA GLN A 745 -11.41 -67.10 -17.24
C GLN A 745 -10.15 -66.22 -17.29
N ILE A 746 -10.27 -65.00 -17.83
CA ILE A 746 -9.14 -64.05 -17.94
C ILE A 746 -8.65 -63.62 -16.55
N VAL A 747 -9.56 -63.22 -15.65
CA VAL A 747 -9.21 -62.76 -14.29
C VAL A 747 -8.67 -63.93 -13.45
N ARG A 748 -9.26 -65.11 -13.60
CA ARG A 748 -8.81 -66.34 -12.94
C ARG A 748 -7.41 -66.75 -13.41
N ALA A 749 -7.10 -66.64 -14.70
CA ALA A 749 -5.79 -66.94 -15.27
C ALA A 749 -4.70 -65.97 -14.78
N SER A 750 -5.03 -64.68 -14.64
CA SER A 750 -4.12 -63.65 -14.13
C SER A 750 -3.97 -63.61 -12.60
N GLN A 751 -4.57 -64.58 -11.88
CA GLN A 751 -4.48 -64.79 -10.43
C GLN A 751 -4.98 -63.59 -9.62
N PRO A 752 -6.25 -63.62 -9.15
CA PRO A 752 -6.90 -62.50 -8.47
C PRO A 752 -6.13 -61.97 -7.26
N ILE A 753 -5.43 -62.84 -6.53
CA ILE A 753 -4.65 -62.46 -5.34
C ILE A 753 -3.59 -61.39 -5.66
N PHE A 754 -2.85 -61.55 -6.77
CA PHE A 754 -1.83 -60.58 -7.17
C PHE A 754 -2.43 -59.26 -7.68
N LEU A 755 -3.60 -59.30 -8.31
CA LEU A 755 -4.29 -58.09 -8.74
C LEU A 755 -4.76 -57.27 -7.53
N ILE A 756 -5.27 -57.94 -6.49
CA ILE A 756 -5.65 -57.29 -5.23
C ILE A 756 -4.41 -56.74 -4.52
N THR A 757 -3.30 -57.48 -4.47
CA THR A 757 -2.04 -57.00 -3.86
C THR A 757 -1.50 -55.75 -4.56
N ILE A 758 -1.57 -55.68 -5.90
CA ILE A 758 -1.18 -54.47 -6.66
C ILE A 758 -2.03 -53.28 -6.21
N CYS A 759 -3.36 -53.43 -6.17
CA CYS A 759 -4.25 -52.35 -5.74
C CYS A 759 -4.03 -51.95 -4.27
N MET A 760 -3.77 -52.91 -3.37
CA MET A 760 -3.43 -52.59 -1.98
C MET A 760 -2.14 -51.76 -1.91
N GLY A 761 -1.11 -52.17 -2.64
CA GLY A 761 0.15 -51.42 -2.73
C GLY A 761 -0.02 -50.01 -3.30
N THR A 762 -0.79 -49.84 -4.39
CA THR A 762 -1.05 -48.51 -4.97
C THR A 762 -1.92 -47.64 -4.08
N THR A 763 -2.80 -48.22 -3.26
CA THR A 763 -3.59 -47.46 -2.28
C THR A 763 -2.69 -46.90 -1.17
N ILE A 764 -1.81 -47.74 -0.62
CA ILE A 764 -0.81 -47.32 0.38
C ILE A 764 0.09 -46.23 -0.22
N LEU A 765 0.58 -46.44 -1.44
CA LEU A 765 1.44 -45.49 -2.13
C LEU A 765 0.75 -44.14 -2.40
N ALA A 766 -0.51 -44.14 -2.84
CA ALA A 766 -1.29 -42.92 -3.05
C ALA A 766 -1.57 -42.15 -1.75
N THR A 767 -1.65 -42.85 -0.61
CA THR A 767 -1.86 -42.23 0.71
C THR A 767 -0.67 -41.36 1.12
N THR A 768 0.53 -41.56 0.55
CA THR A 768 1.73 -40.72 0.74
C THR A 768 1.48 -39.23 0.46
N ILE A 769 0.58 -38.90 -0.48
CA ILE A 769 0.29 -37.51 -0.85
C ILE A 769 -0.36 -36.75 0.34
N ILE A 770 -1.06 -37.45 1.23
CA ILE A 770 -1.74 -36.84 2.38
C ILE A 770 -0.73 -36.23 3.36
N PRO A 771 0.23 -36.96 3.96
CA PRO A 771 1.22 -36.34 4.84
C PRO A 771 2.10 -35.32 4.11
N LEU A 772 2.38 -35.49 2.81
CA LEU A 772 3.09 -34.47 2.02
C LEU A 772 2.32 -33.15 1.88
N SER A 773 1.00 -33.17 2.05
CA SER A 773 0.14 -31.99 1.90
C SER A 773 -0.08 -31.22 3.21
N LEU A 774 0.45 -31.74 4.32
CA LEU A 774 0.33 -31.15 5.65
C LEU A 774 1.57 -30.30 5.93
N ASP A 775 1.36 -28.99 5.99
CA ASP A 775 2.33 -27.99 6.45
C ASP A 775 1.84 -27.34 7.76
N ASP A 776 2.67 -26.45 8.30
CA ASP A 776 2.37 -25.70 9.52
C ASP A 776 1.13 -24.81 9.40
N GLY A 777 0.75 -24.38 8.19
CA GLY A 777 -0.49 -23.63 7.93
C GLY A 777 -1.78 -24.41 8.21
N VAL A 778 -1.73 -25.74 8.20
CA VAL A 778 -2.89 -26.60 8.51
C VAL A 778 -2.85 -27.12 9.94
N LEU A 779 -1.66 -27.40 10.45
CA LEU A 779 -1.47 -28.09 11.72
C LEU A 779 -1.25 -27.15 12.91
N HIS A 780 -1.08 -25.84 12.69
CA HIS A 780 -1.17 -24.82 13.73
C HIS A 780 -2.60 -24.25 13.84
N GLU A 781 -3.14 -24.22 15.05
CA GLU A 781 -4.32 -23.42 15.40
C GLU A 781 -3.96 -21.92 15.50
N GLU A 782 -4.96 -21.06 15.25
CA GLU A 782 -4.90 -19.59 15.23
C GLU A 782 -4.08 -18.99 16.40
N GLY A 783 -2.94 -18.35 16.08
CA GLY A 783 -2.07 -17.67 17.06
C GLY A 783 -0.60 -17.94 16.79
N GLY A 784 0.00 -17.14 15.91
CA GLY A 784 1.31 -17.37 15.31
C GLY A 784 2.51 -17.30 16.26
N CYS A 785 3.43 -18.22 16.07
CA CYS A 785 4.85 -18.08 16.39
C CYS A 785 5.65 -18.68 15.24
N VAL A 786 6.65 -17.93 14.74
CA VAL A 786 7.55 -18.36 13.66
C VAL A 786 8.60 -19.36 14.17
N ASP A 787 8.81 -19.42 15.49
CA ASP A 787 9.86 -20.23 16.15
C ASP A 787 9.33 -21.43 16.95
N CYS A 788 8.08 -21.83 16.75
CA CYS A 788 7.50 -22.94 17.51
C CYS A 788 7.76 -24.29 16.83
N GLU A 789 8.17 -25.29 17.62
CA GLU A 789 8.19 -26.69 17.19
C GLU A 789 6.76 -27.10 16.74
N CYS A 790 6.64 -27.76 15.58
CA CYS A 790 5.38 -28.33 15.08
C CYS A 790 5.42 -29.87 15.17
N PRO A 791 5.04 -30.47 16.32
CA PRO A 791 5.05 -31.93 16.48
C PRO A 791 4.13 -32.68 15.51
N GLY A 792 3.10 -32.00 14.98
CA GLY A 792 2.23 -32.54 13.94
C GLY A 792 2.94 -32.66 12.60
N CYS A 793 3.74 -31.65 12.24
CA CYS A 793 4.50 -31.58 11.01
C CYS A 793 5.63 -32.62 11.01
N ASP A 794 6.34 -32.80 12.13
CA ASP A 794 7.37 -33.84 12.27
C ASP A 794 6.83 -35.25 11.99
N LYS A 795 5.65 -35.54 12.54
CA LYS A 795 4.96 -36.82 12.30
C LYS A 795 4.58 -36.99 10.83
N ALA A 796 4.15 -35.92 10.17
CA ALA A 796 3.84 -35.94 8.74
C ALA A 796 5.11 -36.18 7.90
N CYS A 797 6.21 -35.49 8.20
CA CYS A 797 7.51 -35.67 7.55
C CYS A 797 8.00 -37.12 7.63
N MET A 798 7.86 -37.78 8.78
CA MET A 798 8.26 -39.18 8.91
C MET A 798 7.25 -40.16 8.29
N ALA A 799 5.96 -39.83 8.23
CA ALA A 799 4.93 -40.71 7.66
C ALA A 799 5.07 -40.89 6.14
N ALA A 800 5.50 -39.86 5.42
CA ALA A 800 5.67 -39.89 3.97
C ALA A 800 6.62 -41.01 3.47
N PRO A 801 7.89 -41.12 3.93
CA PRO A 801 8.78 -42.18 3.48
C PRO A 801 8.29 -43.59 3.86
N TRP A 802 7.62 -43.75 5.01
CA TRP A 802 7.00 -45.02 5.40
C TRP A 802 5.94 -45.49 4.40
N LEU A 803 4.99 -44.63 4.07
CA LEU A 803 3.91 -44.96 3.13
C LEU A 803 4.46 -45.19 1.72
N PHE A 804 5.43 -44.39 1.30
CA PHE A 804 6.08 -44.55 0.00
C PHE A 804 6.78 -45.89 -0.13
N THR A 805 7.72 -46.20 0.78
CA THR A 805 8.53 -47.43 0.73
C THR A 805 7.67 -48.69 0.89
N LEU A 806 6.72 -48.70 1.82
CA LEU A 806 5.83 -49.84 2.01
C LEU A 806 4.92 -50.07 0.79
N GLY A 807 4.28 -49.01 0.29
CA GLY A 807 3.42 -49.07 -0.89
C GLY A 807 4.20 -49.54 -2.12
N PHE A 808 5.37 -48.95 -2.35
CA PHE A 808 6.27 -49.32 -3.44
C PHE A 808 6.70 -50.79 -3.36
N THR A 809 7.16 -51.25 -2.19
CA THR A 809 7.60 -52.64 -1.99
C THR A 809 6.48 -53.64 -2.30
N VAL A 810 5.23 -53.35 -1.89
CA VAL A 810 4.07 -54.22 -2.15
C VAL A 810 3.71 -54.28 -3.64
N VAL A 811 3.66 -53.12 -4.33
CA VAL A 811 3.39 -53.07 -5.78
C VAL A 811 4.48 -53.82 -6.53
N PHE A 812 5.73 -53.48 -6.22
CA PHE A 812 6.91 -54.05 -6.84
C PHE A 812 6.96 -55.58 -6.67
N ALA A 813 6.72 -56.07 -5.45
CA ALA A 813 6.73 -57.49 -5.16
C ALA A 813 5.70 -58.27 -5.96
N ALA A 814 4.48 -57.74 -6.12
CA ALA A 814 3.45 -58.38 -6.91
C ALA A 814 3.84 -58.47 -8.40
N LEU A 815 4.43 -57.40 -8.95
CA LEU A 815 4.89 -57.38 -10.34
C LEU A 815 6.10 -58.30 -10.57
N PHE A 816 7.10 -58.25 -9.69
CA PHE A 816 8.27 -59.11 -9.75
C PHE A 816 7.90 -60.59 -9.65
N SER A 817 7.01 -60.93 -8.70
CA SER A 817 6.53 -62.29 -8.49
C SER A 817 5.96 -62.91 -9.76
N LYS A 818 5.16 -62.14 -10.51
CA LYS A 818 4.56 -62.58 -11.78
C LYS A 818 5.62 -62.86 -12.85
N VAL A 819 6.59 -61.97 -13.01
CA VAL A 819 7.64 -62.10 -14.02
C VAL A 819 8.60 -63.23 -13.68
N TRP A 820 9.05 -63.31 -12.42
CA TRP A 820 9.99 -64.34 -11.96
C TRP A 820 9.40 -65.74 -12.09
N ARG A 821 8.14 -65.92 -11.67
CA ARG A 821 7.43 -67.20 -11.83
C ARG A 821 7.35 -67.62 -13.29
N LEU A 822 7.07 -66.68 -14.20
CA LEU A 822 7.01 -66.95 -15.63
C LEU A 822 8.37 -67.40 -16.18
N ASN A 823 9.45 -66.66 -15.87
CA ASN A 823 10.81 -67.03 -16.28
C ASN A 823 11.21 -68.41 -15.74
N LYS A 824 10.90 -68.70 -14.47
CA LYS A 824 11.25 -69.98 -13.85
C LYS A 824 10.50 -71.17 -14.44
N LEU A 825 9.22 -70.97 -14.80
CA LEU A 825 8.43 -71.99 -15.51
C LEU A 825 9.02 -72.26 -16.89
N VAL A 826 9.39 -71.23 -17.65
CA VAL A 826 9.98 -71.39 -19.00
C VAL A 826 11.37 -72.03 -18.93
N GLU A 827 12.24 -71.62 -18.00
CA GLU A 827 13.56 -72.24 -17.81
C GLU A 827 13.49 -73.70 -17.36
N SER A 828 12.45 -74.07 -16.59
CA SER A 828 12.26 -75.44 -16.13
C SER A 828 11.63 -76.30 -17.23
N ALA A 829 10.73 -75.73 -18.04
CA ALA A 829 10.19 -76.35 -19.25
C ALA A 829 11.28 -76.62 -20.29
N ALA A 830 12.21 -75.67 -20.52
CA ALA A 830 13.37 -75.86 -21.39
C ALA A 830 14.31 -77.00 -20.92
N ARG A 831 14.29 -77.31 -19.61
CA ARG A 831 15.04 -78.42 -19.00
C ARG A 831 14.21 -79.69 -18.81
N PHE A 832 13.01 -79.77 -19.41
CA PHE A 832 12.05 -80.87 -19.26
C PHE A 832 11.73 -81.26 -17.80
N ARG A 833 11.86 -80.32 -16.86
CA ARG A 833 11.62 -80.55 -15.44
C ARG A 833 10.26 -79.95 -15.06
N ARG A 834 9.30 -80.80 -14.69
CA ARG A 834 8.01 -80.36 -14.16
C ARG A 834 8.22 -79.79 -12.75
N VAL A 835 8.06 -78.48 -12.61
CA VAL A 835 8.18 -77.77 -11.33
C VAL A 835 6.85 -77.07 -11.04
N THR A 836 6.24 -77.36 -9.90
CA THR A 836 5.06 -76.64 -9.39
C THR A 836 5.54 -75.58 -8.41
N ILE A 837 5.52 -74.32 -8.83
CA ILE A 837 5.88 -73.18 -7.99
C ILE A 837 4.64 -72.79 -7.18
N ARG A 838 4.74 -72.82 -5.85
CA ARG A 838 3.66 -72.40 -4.96
C ARG A 838 3.71 -70.88 -4.75
N GLU A 839 2.57 -70.28 -4.41
CA GLU A 839 2.48 -68.84 -4.14
C GLU A 839 3.41 -68.42 -2.99
N LEU A 840 3.60 -69.30 -1.99
CA LEU A 840 4.51 -69.11 -0.85
C LEU A 840 5.99 -69.03 -1.26
N ASP A 841 6.43 -69.75 -2.29
CA ASP A 841 7.84 -69.74 -2.73
C ASP A 841 8.26 -68.37 -3.29
N VAL A 842 7.28 -67.57 -3.70
CA VAL A 842 7.47 -66.23 -4.28
C VAL A 842 7.32 -65.12 -3.23
N ILE A 843 6.64 -65.40 -2.12
CA ILE A 843 6.48 -64.47 -0.99
C ILE A 843 7.77 -64.37 -0.16
N ILE A 844 8.60 -65.41 -0.09
CA ILE A 844 9.81 -65.43 0.76
C ILE A 844 10.81 -64.31 0.40
N PRO A 845 11.25 -64.12 -0.86
CA PRO A 845 12.16 -63.03 -1.22
C PRO A 845 11.54 -61.63 -0.99
N PHE A 846 10.23 -61.50 -1.15
CA PHE A 846 9.50 -60.28 -0.82
C PHE A 846 9.48 -60.02 0.69
N GLY A 847 9.21 -61.05 1.49
CA GLY A 847 9.24 -60.95 2.94
C GLY A 847 10.63 -60.51 3.43
N MET A 848 11.70 -61.00 2.80
CA MET A 848 13.06 -60.54 3.10
C MET A 848 13.26 -59.05 2.75
N LEU A 849 12.85 -58.61 1.56
CA LEU A 849 12.95 -57.21 1.14
C LEU A 849 12.11 -56.28 2.03
N LEU A 850 10.87 -56.66 2.33
CA LEU A 850 9.98 -55.91 3.21
C LEU A 850 10.53 -55.84 4.63
N CYS A 851 11.00 -56.96 5.20
CA CYS A 851 11.63 -56.96 6.52
C CYS A 851 12.87 -56.06 6.55
N LEU A 852 13.68 -56.08 5.49
CA LEU A 852 14.87 -55.22 5.40
C LEU A 852 14.48 -53.73 5.36
N ASN A 853 13.50 -53.35 4.53
CA ASN A 853 12.99 -51.98 4.47
C ASN A 853 12.36 -51.55 5.80
N VAL A 854 11.58 -52.41 6.46
CA VAL A 854 11.02 -52.14 7.78
C VAL A 854 12.11 -51.94 8.83
N ILE A 855 13.18 -52.75 8.81
CA ILE A 855 14.32 -52.58 9.72
C ILE A 855 14.99 -51.23 9.50
N PHE A 856 15.31 -50.86 8.25
CA PHE A 856 15.92 -49.56 7.96
C PHE A 856 15.03 -48.40 8.36
N MET A 857 13.72 -48.47 8.06
CA MET A 857 12.77 -47.43 8.43
C MET A 857 12.57 -47.33 9.95
N LEU A 858 12.59 -48.44 10.70
CA LEU A 858 12.54 -48.44 12.17
C LEU A 858 13.79 -47.82 12.76
N VAL A 859 14.98 -48.23 12.29
CA VAL A 859 16.25 -47.64 12.74
C VAL A 859 16.27 -46.14 12.45
N TRP A 860 15.83 -45.73 11.27
CA TRP A 860 15.74 -44.32 10.90
C TRP A 860 14.79 -43.54 11.83
N THR A 861 13.57 -44.05 12.05
CA THR A 861 12.55 -43.40 12.90
C THR A 861 13.01 -43.28 14.36
N LEU A 862 13.71 -44.28 14.89
CA LEU A 862 14.07 -44.35 16.32
C LEU A 862 15.38 -43.65 16.65
N VAL A 863 16.33 -43.62 15.72
CA VAL A 863 17.68 -43.09 15.97
C VAL A 863 17.78 -41.62 15.57
N ASP A 864 17.24 -41.26 14.40
CA ASP A 864 17.40 -39.92 13.83
C ASP A 864 16.22 -39.58 12.90
N PRO A 865 15.01 -39.36 13.46
CA PRO A 865 13.80 -39.11 12.67
C PRO A 865 13.92 -37.83 11.84
N MET A 866 13.17 -37.79 10.73
CA MET A 866 12.98 -36.56 9.99
C MET A 866 12.16 -35.57 10.83
N TYR A 867 12.51 -34.30 10.74
CA TYR A 867 11.81 -33.21 11.39
C TYR A 867 11.44 -32.14 10.36
N TYR A 868 10.39 -31.40 10.66
CA TYR A 868 9.99 -30.24 9.89
C TYR A 868 10.81 -29.05 10.34
N ASP A 869 11.44 -28.36 9.39
CA ASP A 869 12.22 -27.16 9.68
C ASP A 869 11.77 -26.03 8.76
N ARG A 870 11.70 -24.82 9.32
CA ARG A 870 11.37 -23.61 8.58
C ARG A 870 12.62 -22.75 8.46
N GLU A 871 13.18 -22.73 7.26
CA GLU A 871 14.31 -21.86 6.96
C GLU A 871 13.77 -20.47 6.57
N GLN A 872 14.24 -19.44 7.29
CA GLN A 872 13.96 -18.04 6.97
C GLN A 872 15.04 -17.52 6.01
N ARG A 873 14.62 -16.93 4.90
CA ARG A 873 15.48 -16.15 3.99
C ARG A 873 15.12 -14.68 4.13
N CYS A 874 15.97 -13.94 4.82
CA CYS A 874 15.83 -12.50 4.94
C CYS A 874 16.30 -11.86 3.62
N GLY A 875 15.36 -11.36 2.83
CA GLY A 875 15.61 -10.28 1.88
C GLY A 875 15.34 -8.93 2.54
N LEU A 876 15.92 -7.85 2.02
CA LEU A 876 15.74 -6.48 2.55
C LEU A 876 14.26 -6.02 2.52
N ASP A 877 13.45 -6.58 1.60
CA ASP A 877 12.07 -6.12 1.33
C ASP A 877 11.01 -7.24 1.49
N GLU A 878 11.39 -8.52 1.45
CA GLU A 878 10.49 -9.65 1.62
C GLU A 878 11.18 -10.74 2.46
N SER A 879 10.73 -10.92 3.70
CA SER A 879 11.14 -12.06 4.51
C SER A 879 10.35 -13.28 4.03
N THR A 880 10.93 -14.04 3.11
CA THR A 880 10.37 -15.31 2.70
C THR A 880 10.82 -16.39 3.68
N SER A 881 9.90 -17.23 4.13
CA SER A 881 10.26 -18.46 4.83
C SER A 881 9.67 -19.62 4.08
N PHE A 882 10.38 -20.75 4.08
CA PHE A 882 9.87 -21.97 3.49
C PHE A 882 10.08 -23.11 4.47
N GLY A 883 9.02 -23.88 4.69
CA GLY A 883 9.07 -25.07 5.52
C GLY A 883 9.34 -26.29 4.65
N SER A 884 10.33 -27.09 5.04
CA SER A 884 10.64 -28.36 4.38
C SER A 884 11.02 -29.45 5.38
N CYS A 885 10.76 -30.70 5.00
CA CYS A 885 11.13 -31.84 5.83
C CYS A 885 12.63 -32.11 5.69
N ARG A 886 13.38 -31.93 6.78
CA ARG A 886 14.81 -32.16 6.79
C ARG A 886 15.15 -33.57 7.26
N LEU A 887 16.22 -34.10 6.68
CA LEU A 887 16.88 -35.28 7.22
C LEU A 887 17.41 -34.93 8.62
N GLY A 888 17.37 -35.89 9.54
CA GLY A 888 17.69 -35.72 10.96
C GLY A 888 19.04 -35.04 11.24
N ARG A 889 19.27 -34.67 12.51
CA ARG A 889 20.39 -33.79 12.91
C ARG A 889 21.77 -34.44 12.77
N THR A 890 21.83 -35.73 12.42
CA THR A 890 23.08 -36.48 12.26
C THR A 890 23.21 -37.06 10.85
N GLY A 891 24.42 -37.52 10.49
CA GLY A 891 24.64 -38.23 9.22
C GLY A 891 23.90 -39.58 9.12
N VAL A 892 23.27 -40.06 10.21
CA VAL A 892 22.55 -41.34 10.23
C VAL A 892 21.30 -41.28 9.36
N SER A 893 20.51 -40.20 9.44
CA SER A 893 19.31 -40.04 8.61
C SER A 893 19.62 -40.12 7.12
N SER A 894 20.65 -39.42 6.66
CA SER A 894 21.10 -39.46 5.25
C SER A 894 21.59 -40.84 4.83
N ALA A 895 22.32 -41.54 5.70
CA ALA A 895 22.78 -42.90 5.43
C ALA A 895 21.60 -43.90 5.34
N MET A 896 20.58 -43.75 6.18
CA MET A 896 19.38 -44.59 6.14
C MET A 896 18.54 -44.31 4.89
N ALA A 897 18.28 -43.03 4.56
CA ALA A 897 17.57 -42.63 3.35
C ALA A 897 18.25 -43.20 2.09
N PHE A 898 19.57 -43.06 1.98
CA PHE A 898 20.35 -43.64 0.89
C PHE A 898 20.29 -45.18 0.88
N SER A 899 20.33 -45.82 2.04
CA SER A 899 20.28 -47.30 2.13
C SER A 899 18.94 -47.85 1.65
N VAL A 900 17.82 -47.23 2.04
CA VAL A 900 16.48 -47.60 1.57
C VAL A 900 16.38 -47.40 0.05
N ALA A 901 16.79 -46.23 -0.45
CA ALA A 901 16.78 -45.93 -1.87
C ALA A 901 17.65 -46.92 -2.68
N ALA A 902 18.84 -47.27 -2.18
CA ALA A 902 19.75 -48.20 -2.84
C ALA A 902 19.18 -49.63 -2.90
N VAL A 903 18.53 -50.09 -1.82
CA VAL A 903 17.87 -51.40 -1.76
C VAL A 903 16.71 -51.47 -2.75
N ASP A 904 15.83 -50.47 -2.74
CA ASP A 904 14.67 -50.40 -3.62
C ASP A 904 15.07 -50.26 -5.09
N PHE A 905 16.07 -49.42 -5.39
CA PHE A 905 16.60 -49.26 -6.74
C PHE A 905 17.27 -50.54 -7.25
N SER A 906 18.05 -51.23 -6.40
CA SER A 906 18.67 -52.51 -6.75
C SER A 906 17.63 -53.58 -7.05
N ALA A 907 16.58 -53.65 -6.23
CA ALA A 907 15.45 -54.54 -6.47
C ALA A 907 14.76 -54.22 -7.80
N LEU A 908 14.47 -52.94 -8.05
CA LEU A 908 13.86 -52.46 -9.30
C LEU A 908 14.69 -52.83 -10.54
N LEU A 909 16.01 -52.67 -10.46
CA LEU A 909 16.93 -53.04 -11.54
C LEU A 909 16.89 -54.56 -11.80
N LEU A 910 16.94 -55.38 -10.74
CA LEU A 910 16.83 -56.84 -10.86
C LEU A 910 15.49 -57.25 -11.49
N ALA A 911 14.38 -56.61 -11.13
CA ALA A 911 13.09 -56.91 -11.74
C ALA A 911 13.03 -56.53 -13.22
N ASN A 912 13.57 -55.37 -13.59
CA ASN A 912 13.65 -54.96 -14.98
C ASN A 912 14.50 -55.93 -15.81
N LEU A 913 15.60 -56.45 -15.26
CA LEU A 913 16.38 -57.53 -15.89
C LEU A 913 15.56 -58.81 -16.07
N GLN A 914 14.74 -59.18 -15.08
CA GLN A 914 13.83 -60.32 -15.20
C GLN A 914 12.73 -60.06 -16.25
N ALA A 915 12.16 -58.86 -16.31
CA ALA A 915 11.15 -58.49 -17.29
C ALA A 915 11.72 -58.51 -18.71
N TYR A 916 12.96 -58.05 -18.88
CA TYR A 916 13.67 -58.12 -20.16
C TYR A 916 13.85 -59.57 -20.63
N LYS A 917 14.22 -60.50 -19.72
CA LYS A 917 14.29 -61.94 -20.05
C LYS A 917 12.93 -62.50 -20.47
N ALA A 918 11.84 -62.03 -19.85
CA ALA A 918 10.49 -62.51 -20.12
C ALA A 918 9.87 -61.99 -21.44
N ARG A 919 10.51 -61.03 -22.13
CA ARG A 919 9.92 -60.30 -23.28
C ARG A 919 9.56 -61.17 -24.49
N GLN A 920 10.27 -62.27 -24.71
CA GLN A 920 10.07 -63.14 -25.88
C GLN A 920 9.02 -64.23 -25.64
N ILE A 921 8.45 -64.31 -24.44
CA ILE A 921 7.48 -65.33 -24.07
C ILE A 921 6.08 -64.87 -24.50
N LYS A 922 5.58 -65.41 -25.62
CA LYS A 922 4.18 -65.23 -26.05
C LYS A 922 3.27 -66.02 -25.12
N THR A 923 2.50 -65.31 -24.30
CA THR A 923 1.41 -65.86 -23.50
C THR A 923 0.08 -65.60 -24.22
N ASP A 924 -0.92 -66.46 -24.02
CA ASP A 924 -2.27 -66.32 -24.62
C ASP A 924 -2.92 -64.95 -24.37
N PHE A 925 -2.42 -64.19 -23.39
CA PHE A 925 -2.96 -62.89 -22.98
C PHE A 925 -1.97 -61.71 -23.09
N ASN A 926 -0.73 -61.92 -23.57
CA ASN A 926 0.33 -60.89 -23.66
C ASN A 926 0.52 -60.05 -22.38
N GLU A 927 0.37 -60.69 -21.21
CA GLU A 927 0.40 -60.02 -19.89
C GLU A 927 1.82 -59.57 -19.52
N SER A 928 2.85 -60.32 -19.92
CA SER A 928 4.26 -60.04 -19.66
C SER A 928 4.75 -58.73 -20.29
N ALA A 929 4.24 -58.36 -21.48
CA ALA A 929 4.61 -57.12 -22.15
C ALA A 929 4.11 -55.88 -21.38
N HIS A 930 2.87 -55.90 -20.91
CA HIS A 930 2.29 -54.78 -20.15
C HIS A 930 2.97 -54.61 -18.78
N VAL A 931 3.30 -55.72 -18.12
CA VAL A 931 4.08 -55.71 -16.87
C VAL A 931 5.49 -55.16 -17.11
N GLY A 932 6.14 -55.54 -18.21
CA GLY A 932 7.45 -55.01 -18.58
C GLY A 932 7.45 -53.51 -18.89
N ILE A 933 6.43 -53.01 -19.60
CA ILE A 933 6.27 -51.57 -19.87
C ILE A 933 6.04 -50.79 -18.56
N ALA A 934 5.21 -51.31 -17.65
CA ALA A 934 5.01 -50.69 -16.35
C ALA A 934 6.30 -50.64 -15.52
N MET A 935 7.09 -51.72 -15.48
CA MET A 935 8.39 -51.75 -14.77
C MET A 935 9.43 -50.78 -15.35
N LEU A 936 9.47 -50.63 -16.68
CA LEU A 936 10.35 -49.67 -17.34
C LEU A 936 9.92 -48.22 -17.07
N GLY A 937 8.61 -47.96 -17.09
CA GLY A 937 8.07 -46.64 -16.74
C GLY A 937 8.44 -46.23 -15.31
N ILE A 938 8.32 -47.15 -14.36
CA ILE A 938 8.76 -46.93 -12.97
C ILE A 938 10.26 -46.62 -12.92
N LEU A 939 11.11 -47.39 -13.62
CA LEU A 939 12.55 -47.13 -13.66
C LEU A 939 12.88 -45.72 -14.20
N GLN A 940 12.21 -45.30 -15.28
CA GLN A 940 12.39 -43.96 -15.84
C GLN A 940 12.02 -42.86 -14.85
N ILE A 941 10.90 -43.01 -14.12
CA ILE A 941 10.45 -42.04 -13.12
C ILE A 941 11.45 -41.92 -11.97
N PHE A 942 12.06 -43.03 -11.52
CA PHE A 942 13.10 -42.96 -10.49
C PHE A 942 14.37 -42.24 -11.01
N LEU A 943 14.78 -42.49 -12.26
CA LEU A 943 15.97 -41.85 -12.84
C LEU A 943 15.80 -40.34 -13.08
N VAL A 944 14.60 -39.89 -13.45
CA VAL A 944 14.29 -38.48 -13.73
C VAL A 944 13.80 -37.74 -12.48
N GLY A 945 12.99 -38.41 -11.66
CA GLY A 945 12.33 -37.82 -10.50
C GLY A 945 13.29 -37.51 -9.36
N THR A 946 14.29 -38.37 -9.09
CA THR A 946 15.23 -38.14 -7.99
C THR A 946 16.04 -36.85 -8.18
N PRO A 947 16.72 -36.59 -9.32
CA PRO A 947 17.41 -35.32 -9.54
C PRO A 947 16.46 -34.11 -9.53
N LEU A 948 15.22 -34.28 -10.00
CA LEU A 948 14.25 -33.19 -10.04
C LEU A 948 13.82 -32.75 -8.64
N VAL A 949 13.60 -33.68 -7.71
CA VAL A 949 13.28 -33.36 -6.30
C VAL A 949 14.42 -32.58 -5.65
N PHE A 950 15.68 -32.97 -5.89
CA PHE A 950 16.84 -32.22 -5.39
C PHE A 950 16.94 -30.80 -5.97
N LEU A 951 16.47 -30.57 -7.20
CA LEU A 951 16.54 -29.27 -7.86
C LEU A 951 15.52 -28.27 -7.32
N VAL A 952 14.38 -28.75 -6.80
CA VAL A 952 13.25 -27.92 -6.36
C VAL A 952 13.08 -27.88 -4.83
N ASN A 953 14.05 -28.41 -4.09
CA ASN A 953 14.03 -28.51 -2.61
C ASN A 953 13.85 -27.16 -1.89
N ASP A 954 14.22 -26.06 -2.55
CA ASP A 954 14.11 -24.69 -2.02
C ASP A 954 12.74 -24.05 -2.31
N ASN A 955 11.82 -24.76 -2.99
CA ASN A 955 10.50 -24.29 -3.36
C ASN A 955 9.44 -25.34 -2.99
N PRO A 956 8.83 -25.25 -1.80
CA PRO A 956 7.90 -26.27 -1.31
C PRO A 956 6.69 -26.53 -2.22
N PRO A 957 6.04 -25.50 -2.82
CA PRO A 957 4.99 -25.74 -3.81
C PRO A 957 5.45 -26.56 -5.01
N ALA A 958 6.64 -26.28 -5.55
CA ALA A 958 7.21 -27.03 -6.67
C ALA A 958 7.62 -28.46 -6.27
N GLU A 959 8.23 -28.63 -5.10
CA GLU A 959 8.59 -29.93 -4.55
C GLU A 959 7.35 -30.82 -4.34
N PHE A 960 6.31 -30.29 -3.69
CA PHE A 960 5.05 -30.99 -3.47
C PHE A 960 4.40 -31.42 -4.78
N PHE A 961 4.41 -30.54 -5.79
CA PHE A 961 3.89 -30.84 -7.12
C PHE A 961 4.67 -31.99 -7.78
N VAL A 962 6.01 -31.94 -7.75
CA VAL A 962 6.87 -32.99 -8.33
C VAL A 962 6.65 -34.34 -7.64
N LEU A 963 6.62 -34.38 -6.31
CA LEU A 963 6.40 -35.61 -5.54
C LEU A 963 5.01 -36.21 -5.81
N THR A 964 3.98 -35.36 -5.84
CA THR A 964 2.61 -35.77 -6.19
C THR A 964 2.54 -36.35 -7.61
N ALA A 965 3.23 -35.72 -8.57
CA ALA A 965 3.31 -36.21 -9.94
C ALA A 965 4.02 -37.58 -10.03
N ILE A 966 5.15 -37.76 -9.33
CA ILE A 966 5.88 -39.04 -9.27
C ILE A 966 4.97 -40.16 -8.76
N VAL A 967 4.32 -39.96 -7.61
CA VAL A 967 3.39 -40.95 -7.02
C VAL A 967 2.24 -41.25 -7.97
N SER A 968 1.66 -40.22 -8.58
CA SER A 968 0.52 -40.35 -9.49
C SER A 968 0.87 -41.13 -10.75
N VAL A 969 2.00 -40.85 -11.40
CA VAL A 969 2.42 -41.54 -12.62
C VAL A 969 2.77 -43.00 -12.32
N VAL A 970 3.45 -43.28 -11.19
CA VAL A 970 3.73 -44.66 -10.75
C VAL A 970 2.43 -45.44 -10.53
N CYS A 971 1.45 -44.86 -9.81
CA CYS A 971 0.17 -45.53 -9.56
C CYS A 971 -0.63 -45.74 -10.86
N LEU A 972 -0.79 -44.70 -11.68
CA LEU A 972 -1.57 -44.76 -12.92
C LEU A 972 -0.96 -45.71 -13.96
N SER A 973 0.37 -45.70 -14.12
CA SER A 973 1.04 -46.60 -15.05
C SER A 973 0.75 -48.07 -14.71
N VAL A 974 0.79 -48.44 -13.42
CA VAL A 974 0.48 -49.79 -12.97
C VAL A 974 -1.01 -50.11 -13.10
N LEU A 975 -1.89 -49.25 -12.58
CA LEU A 975 -3.33 -49.51 -12.60
C LEU A 975 -3.88 -49.59 -14.03
N LEU A 976 -3.50 -48.66 -14.91
CA LEU A 976 -4.04 -48.61 -16.27
C LEU A 976 -3.47 -49.74 -17.14
N LEU A 977 -2.15 -49.92 -17.18
CA LEU A 977 -1.52 -50.90 -18.06
C LEU A 977 -1.86 -52.35 -17.67
N ILE A 978 -2.12 -52.62 -16.39
CA ILE A 978 -2.44 -53.96 -15.92
C ILE A 978 -3.94 -54.28 -16.04
N PHE A 979 -4.83 -53.33 -15.74
CA PHE A 979 -6.27 -53.61 -15.66
C PHE A 979 -7.03 -53.30 -16.94
N VAL A 980 -6.70 -52.23 -17.68
CA VAL A 980 -7.46 -51.83 -18.89
C VAL A 980 -7.55 -52.95 -19.93
N PRO A 981 -6.45 -53.64 -20.32
CA PRO A 981 -6.53 -54.74 -21.28
C PRO A 981 -7.39 -55.92 -20.79
N LYS A 982 -7.44 -56.14 -19.47
CA LYS A 982 -8.22 -57.22 -18.85
C LYS A 982 -9.70 -56.89 -18.84
N ILE A 983 -10.06 -55.65 -18.51
CA ILE A 983 -11.45 -55.16 -18.52
C ILE A 983 -12.03 -55.20 -19.93
N MET A 984 -11.27 -54.76 -20.93
CA MET A 984 -11.73 -54.78 -22.34
C MET A 984 -11.99 -56.20 -22.82
N ARG A 985 -11.09 -57.15 -22.50
CA ARG A 985 -11.23 -58.54 -22.95
C ARG A 985 -12.26 -59.33 -22.13
N SER A 986 -12.50 -59.00 -20.86
CA SER A 986 -13.52 -59.66 -20.05
C SER A 986 -14.94 -59.40 -20.55
N LYS A 987 -15.18 -58.26 -21.21
CA LYS A 987 -16.47 -57.94 -21.83
C LYS A 987 -16.80 -58.86 -23.03
N ASN A 988 -15.78 -59.49 -23.63
CA ASN A 988 -15.92 -60.31 -24.83
C ASN A 988 -15.75 -61.82 -24.58
N ALA A 989 -15.61 -62.25 -23.31
CA ALA A 989 -15.37 -63.65 -22.96
C ALA A 989 -16.66 -64.39 -22.56
N PRO A 990 -16.96 -65.59 -23.10
CA PRO A 990 -18.12 -66.35 -22.68
C PRO A 990 -17.97 -66.83 -21.23
N THR A 991 -18.92 -66.49 -20.38
CA THR A 991 -19.04 -67.03 -19.01
C THR A 991 -19.55 -68.48 -19.10
N GLY A 992 -18.65 -69.47 -19.10
CA GLY A 992 -19.01 -70.88 -19.28
C GLY A 992 -18.25 -71.85 -18.38
N ALA A 993 -19.02 -72.64 -17.62
CA ALA A 993 -18.59 -73.79 -16.82
C ALA A 993 -17.95 -74.88 -17.68
N TRP A 994 -17.00 -75.64 -17.12
CA TRP A 994 -16.51 -76.88 -17.73
C TRP A 994 -16.98 -78.08 -16.92
N ALA A 995 -17.72 -78.95 -17.59
CA ALA A 995 -17.97 -80.32 -17.20
C ALA A 995 -16.68 -81.17 -17.33
N SER A 996 -16.56 -82.13 -16.42
CA SER A 996 -15.64 -83.30 -16.33
C SER A 996 -15.46 -84.04 -17.68
N GLY A 997 -14.41 -84.81 -18.02
CA GLY A 997 -13.27 -85.45 -17.35
C GLY A 997 -12.56 -86.36 -18.39
N ASP A 998 -11.52 -87.10 -17.96
CA ASP A 998 -10.68 -88.11 -18.68
C ASP A 998 -9.56 -87.55 -19.58
N PHE A 999 -8.25 -87.60 -19.31
CA PHE A 999 -7.30 -88.52 -18.61
C PHE A 999 -6.93 -89.82 -19.39
N PHE A 1000 -5.83 -89.70 -20.16
CA PHE A 1000 -4.87 -90.73 -20.65
C PHE A 1000 -5.18 -91.62 -21.86
N GLY A 1001 -4.24 -91.67 -22.83
CA GLY A 1001 -4.00 -92.86 -23.67
C GLY A 1001 -3.31 -92.71 -25.04
N ARG A 1002 -1.97 -92.81 -25.06
CA ARG A 1002 -1.11 -93.63 -25.97
C ARG A 1002 -1.31 -93.61 -27.51
N ASN A 1003 -0.27 -93.18 -28.24
CA ASN A 1003 0.68 -94.01 -29.05
C ASN A 1003 1.32 -93.22 -30.22
N ALA A 1004 2.63 -93.33 -30.35
CA ALA A 1004 3.40 -93.07 -31.58
C ALA A 1004 3.50 -94.38 -32.41
N PRO A 1005 4.30 -94.46 -33.50
CA PRO A 1005 4.42 -93.65 -34.73
C PRO A 1005 4.20 -94.54 -36.00
N ASN A 1006 4.11 -93.98 -37.21
CA ASN A 1006 4.86 -94.45 -38.41
C ASN A 1006 4.36 -93.91 -39.77
N SER A 1007 5.35 -93.47 -40.56
CA SER A 1007 5.63 -93.71 -41.99
C SER A 1007 4.55 -93.62 -43.08
N GLY A 1008 4.97 -93.03 -44.22
CA GLY A 1008 4.56 -93.41 -45.58
C GLY A 1008 3.70 -92.33 -46.25
N MET A 1009 4.24 -91.49 -47.13
CA MET A 1009 4.43 -91.68 -48.58
C MET A 1009 3.14 -91.60 -49.41
N ASP A 1010 3.30 -90.99 -50.59
CA ASP A 1010 2.43 -90.86 -51.77
C ASP A 1010 1.40 -89.71 -51.79
N PHE A 1011 1.55 -88.67 -52.62
CA PHE A 1011 1.66 -88.51 -54.10
C PHE A 1011 0.31 -88.15 -54.75
N THR A 1012 0.15 -86.83 -55.03
CA THR A 1012 -0.45 -86.19 -56.25
C THR A 1012 -1.94 -86.39 -56.60
N PRO A 1013 -2.53 -85.66 -57.60
CA PRO A 1013 -2.14 -84.41 -58.29
C PRO A 1013 -3.30 -83.39 -58.52
N GLY A 1014 -2.93 -82.21 -59.07
CA GLY A 1014 -3.76 -81.40 -60.01
C GLY A 1014 -4.62 -80.32 -59.36
N SER A 1015 -4.77 -79.11 -59.90
CA SER A 1015 -4.57 -78.62 -61.26
C SER A 1015 -4.62 -77.08 -61.30
N SER A 1016 -3.69 -76.45 -62.03
CA SER A 1016 -3.83 -75.37 -63.04
C SER A 1016 -5.06 -74.42 -62.97
N GLN A 1017 -4.96 -73.08 -63.04
CA GLN A 1017 -4.62 -72.20 -64.18
C GLN A 1017 -4.69 -70.72 -63.70
N LEU A 1018 -3.79 -69.78 -64.10
CA LEU A 1018 -3.87 -68.85 -65.26
C LEU A 1018 -5.20 -68.05 -65.27
N GLU A 1019 -5.29 -66.72 -65.21
CA GLU A 1019 -4.84 -65.63 -66.13
C GLU A 1019 -5.33 -64.28 -65.52
N ALA A 1020 -4.57 -63.17 -65.51
CA ALA A 1020 -4.33 -62.14 -66.54
C ALA A 1020 -5.35 -60.96 -66.62
N ASN A 1021 -4.79 -59.74 -66.47
CA ASN A 1021 -5.11 -58.44 -67.10
C ASN A 1021 -6.46 -57.73 -66.92
N SER A 1022 -6.41 -56.44 -66.52
CA SER A 1022 -6.65 -55.28 -67.43
C SER A 1022 -6.65 -53.91 -66.70
N ASP A 1023 -5.87 -52.97 -67.25
CA ASP A 1023 -5.94 -51.50 -67.13
C ASP A 1023 -6.99 -50.96 -68.16
N PRO A 1024 -7.29 -49.64 -68.40
CA PRO A 1024 -6.62 -48.39 -67.99
C PRO A 1024 -7.52 -47.13 -67.70
N GLY A 1025 -6.87 -46.05 -67.21
CA GLY A 1025 -6.88 -44.72 -67.90
C GLY A 1025 -7.64 -43.52 -67.28
N THR A 1026 -6.91 -42.45 -66.90
CA THR A 1026 -6.90 -41.10 -67.55
C THR A 1026 -6.01 -40.06 -66.84
N ARG A 1027 -5.39 -39.17 -67.65
CA ARG A 1027 -4.50 -37.99 -67.39
C ARG A 1027 -5.27 -36.68 -67.78
N PRO A 1028 -4.71 -35.43 -67.83
CA PRO A 1028 -3.34 -34.88 -67.62
C PRO A 1028 -3.31 -33.65 -66.64
N SER A 1029 -2.23 -32.95 -66.28
CA SER A 1029 -1.25 -32.11 -67.04
C SER A 1029 -0.13 -31.60 -66.07
N SER A 1030 1.18 -31.85 -66.28
CA SER A 1030 2.27 -31.04 -66.93
C SER A 1030 2.53 -29.65 -66.29
N VAL A 1031 3.74 -29.07 -66.05
CA VAL A 1031 5.18 -29.26 -66.39
C VAL A 1031 5.94 -28.17 -65.56
N LEU A 1032 6.97 -28.45 -64.74
CA LEU A 1032 8.44 -28.43 -65.00
C LEU A 1032 9.10 -27.03 -65.15
N HIS A 1033 10.02 -26.67 -64.22
CA HIS A 1033 11.45 -26.28 -64.44
C HIS A 1033 12.08 -25.59 -63.20
N ASN A 1034 13.15 -26.15 -62.61
CA ASN A 1034 14.60 -25.80 -62.76
C ASN A 1034 14.98 -24.43 -62.14
N LYS A 1035 16.10 -24.20 -61.42
CA LYS A 1035 17.46 -24.80 -61.51
C LYS A 1035 18.38 -24.23 -60.39
N SER A 1036 19.41 -25.04 -60.01
CA SER A 1036 20.82 -24.71 -59.62
C SER A 1036 21.12 -23.73 -58.46
N ALA A 1037 21.89 -24.06 -57.39
CA ALA A 1037 23.29 -24.52 -57.22
C ALA A 1037 24.13 -23.37 -56.58
N LEU A 1038 24.58 -23.50 -55.32
CA LEU A 1038 25.94 -23.89 -54.83
C LEU A 1038 27.02 -22.79 -54.87
N ALA A 1039 27.65 -22.54 -53.70
CA ALA A 1039 28.99 -21.98 -53.40
C ALA A 1039 28.92 -21.17 -52.07
N ASP A 1040 29.85 -21.10 -51.13
CA ASP A 1040 31.16 -21.71 -50.85
C ASP A 1040 31.51 -21.36 -49.37
N LEU A 1041 32.40 -22.15 -48.75
CA LEU A 1041 33.15 -21.94 -47.49
C LEU A 1041 34.29 -20.88 -47.69
N PRO A 1042 35.24 -20.53 -46.76
CA PRO A 1042 35.53 -20.93 -45.35
C PRO A 1042 36.06 -19.79 -44.40
N GLU A 1043 36.56 -20.20 -43.21
CA GLU A 1043 37.79 -19.70 -42.50
C GLU A 1043 37.65 -18.53 -41.48
N GLN A 1044 38.39 -18.39 -40.36
CA GLN A 1044 39.27 -19.21 -39.49
C GLN A 1044 39.76 -18.27 -38.32
N ILE A 1045 40.03 -18.86 -37.14
CA ILE A 1045 41.18 -18.57 -36.21
C ILE A 1045 41.21 -17.38 -35.20
N SER A 1046 41.60 -17.78 -33.97
CA SER A 1046 42.30 -17.09 -32.85
C SER A 1046 41.45 -16.25 -31.88
N SER A 1047 41.67 -16.21 -30.56
CA SER A 1047 42.71 -16.70 -29.62
C SER A 1047 42.08 -16.62 -28.20
N ALA A 1048 42.06 -17.65 -27.35
CA ALA A 1048 43.06 -18.02 -26.34
C ALA A 1048 43.63 -16.87 -25.49
N PHE A 1049 43.25 -16.77 -24.21
CA PHE A 1049 44.18 -16.62 -23.08
C PHE A 1049 43.52 -16.95 -21.72
N ASP A 1050 44.37 -17.43 -20.82
CA ASP A 1050 44.23 -18.34 -19.67
C ASP A 1050 43.80 -17.65 -18.35
N PRO A 1051 43.35 -18.41 -17.32
CA PRO A 1051 43.02 -17.97 -15.97
C PRO A 1051 44.17 -18.21 -14.96
N SER A 1052 44.27 -17.39 -13.93
CA SER A 1052 44.97 -17.69 -12.65
C SER A 1052 44.62 -16.60 -11.63
N ALA A 1053 43.97 -16.95 -10.51
CA ALA A 1053 44.56 -17.15 -9.16
C ALA A 1053 44.87 -15.79 -8.49
N GLU A 1054 44.63 -15.49 -7.20
CA GLU A 1054 44.29 -16.24 -5.99
C GLU A 1054 44.14 -15.19 -4.86
N GLN A 1055 43.43 -15.53 -3.77
CA GLN A 1055 43.62 -15.02 -2.38
C GLN A 1055 43.27 -13.53 -2.09
N GLN A 1056 42.69 -13.12 -0.96
CA GLN A 1056 42.72 -13.66 0.41
C GLN A 1056 41.64 -12.96 1.26
N ILE A 1057 40.99 -13.71 2.14
CA ILE A 1057 40.21 -13.23 3.29
C ILE A 1057 41.18 -12.90 4.43
N PRO A 1058 40.86 -11.95 5.32
CA PRO A 1058 40.87 -12.30 6.74
C PRO A 1058 39.53 -11.97 7.43
N LEU A 1059 39.09 -12.97 8.19
CA LEU A 1059 38.06 -12.91 9.22
C LEU A 1059 38.58 -12.10 10.42
N ASP A 1060 37.71 -11.33 11.05
CA ASP A 1060 37.59 -11.38 12.50
C ASP A 1060 36.12 -11.29 12.93
N GLN A 1061 35.79 -12.08 13.94
CA GLN A 1061 34.44 -12.42 14.40
C GLN A 1061 34.08 -11.61 15.66
N SER A 1062 32.82 -11.18 15.75
CA SER A 1062 32.02 -11.24 16.99
C SER A 1062 30.56 -10.91 16.61
N GLU A 1063 29.71 -11.90 16.38
CA GLU A 1063 28.77 -12.42 17.39
C GLU A 1063 27.78 -11.37 17.93
N ASN A 1064 26.70 -11.13 17.19
CA ASN A 1064 25.31 -11.23 17.65
C ASN A 1064 24.35 -10.76 16.55
N THR A 1065 23.99 -11.68 15.65
CA THR A 1065 22.85 -11.54 14.73
C THR A 1065 21.98 -12.77 14.86
N LYS A 1066 21.51 -12.99 16.09
CA LYS A 1066 20.40 -13.90 16.42
C LYS A 1066 19.42 -13.13 17.30
N GLU A 1067 18.84 -12.09 16.72
CA GLU A 1067 17.55 -11.52 17.05
C GLU A 1067 17.25 -10.57 15.88
N CYS A 1068 16.04 -10.68 15.33
CA CYS A 1068 15.62 -9.95 14.12
C CYS A 1068 15.65 -8.45 14.32
#